data_AF-R5JSM8-F1
#
_entry.id   AF-R5JSM8-F1
#
_cell.length_a   1.000
_cell.length_b   1.000
_cell.length_c   1.000
_cell.angle_alpha   90.00
_cell.angle_beta   90.00
_cell.angle_gamma   90.00
#
_symmetry.space_group_name_H-M   'P 1'
#
loop_
_entity.id
_entity.type
_entity.pdbx_description
1 polymer ?
#
loop_
_entity_poly.entity_id
_entity_poly.type
_entity_poly.pdbx_seq_one_letter_code
_entity_poly.pdbx_strand_id
1 'polypeptide(L)'
;MYDFCIFGSRKGATDNRETTYTLTGENTRIGYLNTAGNGTETVTIKGVRPTANGEIRLTVSPGENNNHKNKFYYINALQIVAKEPGSEVLVDEISDVRDLLKMDPDINYVLTADIDLTGVVLDECVLDSYYGTLDGQGHIIYGLTIDKSDSGELGLFRHLRGATIKNLGIERASILGNSNIGALAGQSHGAVIENCYVANSSISGRDHVGALIGQMEGNEGVGSQINNCYAAANVYSREFQAGGLVGTSAAGAGSIRNSYFSGRVEVVNQRIGGILGLQDSDDVLTIENCVNLAAQLQCDQIYRIASTRDGKSVLNNNYALNTLPAPNGNDAQKGIDVTAERVKQEVFYSEDLKWNFDDGSWKWIDGLYPVLVWQKEAETTTSLIYLSQSIPVLSLRKGSSIDLSQYYASGHGGILSYSCANSKVKLDGSIISVTEDVEITDLETVTVSVSVSGFKAEEISISIIPDIIPVATAEDFISRITAATDGSFKLTADLDFANVSFNGIENFSGKLDGDGHIIKNLNIQRAGEGKLGLFLSTIGAEIKNLGIENSVIGTKENKHIGSFIGEMNGGNIDGCYVGNSRIVGKDHVGALVGQLNSGALMSNCYSTAYVQTTGWQAGGLVGSINNATIDKSYFSGVVVGNWNRTGGIVGLKNGGDETGNSVKNSVNLASYILGADSPKRVVGDGGIKVENSYSLLSTRIGKNVVEAVTIISEDVIGQDGADISLQQVRTASFYAETLKWDMESTWIIPLDGESYPVLKWQLERESKIQTGLYVGIEVQPAQITERLYLSMDSYVLPQFISTNGLTLSLLSDNTKVVTIEEQTLTPVAIGSSVVAMETVKGIDDRFEITPVTYICKVIPAEGVVEITTADDLLTIDNFPTRDYVLTNDIDLANTTFNGLCSEENPFTGTFDGNGYIIKGWNFNDSNVGTMGLFKRMDGAVIKNLGMTGVAIVGGDNTGALVGIADGGKIERCYVSNSNIEGGDRVSAIAARVSAGVIIENCYAAQCTIKARTHQAGGISAASFDGGATISNCYFDGTITSQFGHVGAILGLIDRDGEITIQNCLNLATSIAGGHRFRIGNWGNRASMAHFINNYSIGTTVSVGGGWESTDDRNGTDLFDDADAKSLEFYKETLGWDFDKIWKIAENEGYPVFRTKDDPVGMVTEKTLENIAVYSISGGIEMIASQAVQINIYAIDGRLVRSVMLNEGRNSITGIAPGLYLVNRTKVIVTD
;
A
#
# COMPACT_ATOMS: atom_id res chain seq x y z
N MET A 1 35.09 -13.61 -46.08
CA MET A 1 34.07 -13.21 -45.08
C MET A 1 32.77 -13.89 -45.48
N TYR A 2 31.97 -14.33 -44.50
CA TYR A 2 30.76 -15.11 -44.76
C TYR A 2 29.57 -14.53 -44.00
N ASP A 3 28.42 -14.44 -44.67
CA ASP A 3 27.14 -14.13 -44.03
C ASP A 3 26.36 -15.43 -43.84
N PHE A 4 25.73 -15.59 -42.68
CA PHE A 4 24.92 -16.74 -42.29
C PHE A 4 23.47 -16.29 -42.15
N CYS A 5 22.64 -16.58 -43.16
CA CYS A 5 21.21 -16.37 -43.09
C CYS A 5 20.53 -17.64 -42.56
N ILE A 6 19.88 -17.52 -41.40
CA ILE A 6 19.38 -18.64 -40.63
C ILE A 6 17.86 -18.54 -40.50
N PHE A 7 17.18 -19.57 -40.97
CA PHE A 7 15.74 -19.75 -40.80
C PHE A 7 15.50 -20.81 -39.73
N GLY A 8 14.68 -20.46 -38.74
CA GLY A 8 14.18 -21.38 -37.73
C GLY A 8 12.66 -21.23 -37.63
N SER A 9 11.94 -22.33 -37.72
CA SER A 9 10.49 -22.38 -37.72
C SER A 9 9.94 -23.62 -37.04
N ARG A 10 8.95 -23.37 -36.20
CA ARG A 10 8.07 -24.38 -35.63
C ARG A 10 6.61 -23.93 -35.81
N LYS A 11 6.02 -24.26 -36.97
CA LYS A 11 4.59 -23.99 -37.24
C LYS A 11 3.67 -24.57 -36.17
N GLY A 12 2.65 -23.79 -35.80
CA GLY A 12 1.63 -24.17 -34.81
C GLY A 12 2.04 -23.99 -33.35
N ALA A 13 3.22 -23.44 -33.09
CA ALA A 13 3.66 -23.05 -31.75
C ALA A 13 3.23 -21.60 -31.44
N THR A 14 2.71 -21.37 -30.24
CA THR A 14 2.17 -20.08 -29.77
C THR A 14 3.00 -19.46 -28.64
N ASP A 15 4.01 -20.17 -28.14
CA ASP A 15 5.02 -19.73 -27.15
C ASP A 15 6.16 -18.94 -27.85
N ASN A 16 7.09 -18.33 -27.10
CA ASN A 16 8.29 -17.70 -27.62
C ASN A 16 9.46 -18.71 -27.61
N ARG A 17 9.93 -19.09 -28.80
CA ARG A 17 11.06 -20.03 -29.01
C ARG A 17 12.26 -19.33 -29.61
N GLU A 18 12.62 -18.19 -29.01
CA GLU A 18 13.83 -17.47 -29.37
C GLU A 18 15.04 -18.40 -29.40
N THR A 19 15.72 -18.47 -30.52
CA THR A 19 16.92 -19.28 -30.70
C THR A 19 18.09 -18.34 -30.86
N THR A 20 19.13 -18.52 -30.05
CA THR A 20 20.42 -17.86 -30.18
C THR A 20 21.30 -18.64 -31.15
N TYR A 21 21.96 -17.93 -32.06
CA TYR A 21 22.94 -18.48 -32.98
C TYR A 21 24.24 -17.69 -32.81
N THR A 22 25.25 -18.29 -32.22
CA THR A 22 26.58 -17.71 -31.99
C THR A 22 27.59 -18.26 -32.99
N LEU A 23 28.10 -17.42 -33.87
CA LEU A 23 29.13 -17.75 -34.86
C LEU A 23 30.48 -17.22 -34.40
N THR A 24 31.42 -18.12 -34.13
CA THR A 24 32.77 -17.81 -33.64
C THR A 24 33.82 -18.26 -34.65
N GLY A 25 34.56 -17.32 -35.21
CA GLY A 25 35.78 -17.55 -35.99
C GLY A 25 36.91 -16.66 -35.47
N GLU A 26 37.47 -15.81 -36.33
CA GLU A 26 38.34 -14.69 -35.93
C GLU A 26 37.57 -13.63 -35.12
N ASN A 27 36.28 -13.48 -35.39
CA ASN A 27 35.33 -12.68 -34.62
C ASN A 27 34.15 -13.56 -34.14
N THR A 28 33.49 -13.15 -33.06
CA THR A 28 32.23 -13.77 -32.60
C THR A 28 31.06 -12.86 -32.91
N ARG A 29 29.99 -13.42 -33.47
CA ARG A 29 28.73 -12.73 -33.79
C ARG A 29 27.55 -13.55 -33.32
N ILE A 30 26.48 -12.92 -32.87
CA ILE A 30 25.31 -13.60 -32.30
C ILE A 30 24.05 -13.06 -32.98
N GLY A 31 23.10 -13.92 -33.28
CA GLY A 31 21.77 -13.51 -33.74
C GLY A 31 20.69 -14.28 -33.00
N TYR A 32 19.50 -13.71 -32.91
CA TYR A 32 18.34 -14.31 -32.25
C TYR A 32 17.17 -14.45 -33.24
N LEU A 33 16.38 -15.51 -33.12
CA LEU A 33 15.15 -15.66 -33.90
C LEU A 33 14.07 -16.36 -33.07
N ASN A 34 12.91 -15.73 -32.84
CA ASN A 34 11.76 -16.47 -32.34
C ASN A 34 11.25 -17.41 -33.43
N THR A 35 11.50 -18.70 -33.23
CA THR A 35 11.18 -19.73 -34.22
C THR A 35 9.74 -20.23 -34.10
N ALA A 36 9.00 -19.83 -33.06
CA ALA A 36 7.62 -20.28 -32.83
C ALA A 36 6.65 -19.68 -33.84
N GLY A 37 5.88 -20.52 -34.52
CA GLY A 37 4.91 -20.06 -35.53
C GLY A 37 5.53 -19.37 -36.75
N ASN A 38 6.85 -19.16 -36.77
CA ASN A 38 7.56 -18.37 -37.76
C ASN A 38 7.41 -18.98 -39.16
N GLY A 39 6.73 -18.28 -40.06
CA GLY A 39 6.50 -18.75 -41.43
C GLY A 39 7.50 -18.22 -42.45
N THR A 40 8.20 -17.13 -42.12
CA THR A 40 8.85 -16.26 -43.11
C THR A 40 10.14 -15.60 -42.64
N GLU A 41 10.30 -15.36 -41.32
CA GLU A 41 11.38 -14.56 -40.77
C GLU A 41 12.70 -15.34 -40.70
N THR A 42 13.80 -14.67 -41.01
CA THR A 42 15.17 -15.22 -40.93
C THR A 42 16.06 -14.28 -40.15
N VAL A 43 16.99 -14.80 -39.35
CA VAL A 43 18.06 -14.00 -38.75
C VAL A 43 19.30 -14.09 -39.63
N THR A 44 19.87 -12.96 -40.02
CA THR A 44 21.08 -12.94 -40.85
C THR A 44 22.27 -12.41 -40.06
N ILE A 45 23.20 -13.30 -39.73
CA ILE A 45 24.43 -12.95 -39.02
C ILE A 45 25.52 -12.71 -40.06
N LYS A 46 25.83 -11.45 -40.29
CA LYS A 46 26.72 -11.01 -41.37
C LYS A 46 28.17 -11.02 -40.90
N GLY A 47 29.10 -11.15 -41.84
CA GLY A 47 30.45 -10.69 -41.59
C GLY A 47 31.38 -11.61 -40.80
N VAL A 48 31.06 -12.90 -40.74
CA VAL A 48 31.83 -13.85 -39.95
C VAL A 48 33.14 -14.15 -40.69
N ARG A 49 34.26 -13.92 -40.00
CA ARG A 49 35.60 -14.18 -40.49
C ARG A 49 36.05 -15.54 -39.97
N PRO A 50 36.47 -16.47 -40.85
CA PRO A 50 37.06 -17.71 -40.38
C PRO A 50 38.36 -17.43 -39.63
N THR A 51 38.77 -18.34 -38.75
CA THR A 51 40.11 -18.29 -38.16
C THR A 51 41.20 -18.35 -39.23
N ALA A 52 42.47 -18.08 -38.86
CA ALA A 52 43.62 -18.26 -39.76
C ALA A 52 43.71 -19.68 -40.37
N ASN A 53 43.05 -20.68 -39.77
CA ASN A 53 42.94 -22.05 -40.27
C ASN A 53 41.71 -22.30 -41.18
N GLY A 54 40.89 -21.28 -41.43
CA GLY A 54 39.68 -21.38 -42.24
C GLY A 54 38.42 -21.81 -41.48
N GLU A 55 38.39 -21.77 -40.14
CA GLU A 55 37.30 -22.35 -39.34
C GLU A 55 36.29 -21.31 -38.82
N ILE A 56 34.99 -21.65 -38.84
CA ILE A 56 33.90 -20.93 -38.17
C ILE A 56 33.06 -21.94 -37.38
N ARG A 57 32.80 -21.65 -36.10
CA ARG A 57 31.95 -22.47 -35.22
C ARG A 57 30.60 -21.79 -35.00
N LEU A 58 29.53 -22.41 -35.49
CA LEU A 58 28.15 -22.04 -35.13
C LEU A 58 27.72 -22.82 -33.88
N THR A 59 27.37 -22.10 -32.82
CA THR A 59 26.74 -22.64 -31.61
C THR A 59 25.30 -22.16 -31.62
N VAL A 60 24.35 -23.10 -31.65
CA VAL A 60 22.93 -22.78 -31.56
C VAL A 60 22.45 -23.16 -30.17
N SER A 61 21.77 -22.25 -29.50
CA SER A 61 21.27 -22.43 -28.14
C SER A 61 19.93 -21.71 -27.97
N PRO A 62 19.23 -21.89 -26.85
CA PRO A 62 18.05 -21.11 -26.56
C PRO A 62 18.41 -19.63 -26.37
N GLY A 63 17.49 -18.76 -26.79
CA GLY A 63 17.47 -17.34 -26.47
C GLY A 63 17.12 -17.07 -25.02
N GLU A 64 17.54 -15.91 -24.51
CA GLU A 64 17.20 -15.46 -23.16
C GLU A 64 15.68 -15.27 -23.01
N ASN A 65 14.95 -14.89 -24.09
CA ASN A 65 13.49 -14.80 -24.11
C ASN A 65 12.78 -16.11 -24.49
N ASN A 66 13.52 -17.19 -24.76
CA ASN A 66 12.89 -18.46 -25.10
C ASN A 66 12.10 -18.94 -23.89
N ASN A 67 10.78 -18.81 -23.92
CA ASN A 67 9.90 -19.18 -22.82
C ASN A 67 9.22 -20.53 -23.07
N HIS A 68 9.56 -21.20 -24.18
CA HIS A 68 9.11 -22.56 -24.40
C HIS A 68 9.79 -23.52 -23.45
N LYS A 69 9.01 -24.53 -23.08
CA LYS A 69 9.51 -25.56 -22.20
C LYS A 69 10.71 -26.31 -22.77
N ASN A 70 11.62 -26.97 -22.09
CA ASN A 70 12.76 -27.64 -22.75
C ASN A 70 13.66 -26.72 -23.60
N LYS A 71 13.44 -25.39 -23.56
CA LYS A 71 14.16 -24.34 -24.28
C LYS A 71 14.45 -24.68 -25.74
N PHE A 72 13.53 -25.37 -26.42
CA PHE A 72 13.80 -25.83 -27.78
C PHE A 72 14.17 -24.66 -28.68
N TYR A 73 15.29 -24.86 -29.37
CA TYR A 73 15.85 -23.94 -30.33
C TYR A 73 16.05 -24.65 -31.65
N TYR A 74 15.90 -23.93 -32.74
CA TYR A 74 15.69 -24.54 -34.04
C TYR A 74 16.61 -23.90 -35.06
N ILE A 75 17.24 -24.73 -35.89
CA ILE A 75 17.86 -24.31 -37.13
C ILE A 75 17.27 -25.19 -38.23
N ASN A 76 16.39 -24.63 -39.05
CA ASN A 76 15.71 -25.39 -40.11
C ASN A 76 16.42 -25.25 -41.44
N ALA A 77 16.86 -24.04 -41.78
CA ALA A 77 17.71 -23.80 -42.94
C ALA A 77 18.81 -22.79 -42.60
N LEU A 78 19.98 -22.99 -43.18
CA LEU A 78 21.12 -22.09 -43.07
C LEU A 78 21.69 -21.88 -44.47
N GLN A 79 21.76 -20.63 -44.90
CA GLN A 79 22.45 -20.21 -46.10
C GLN A 79 23.75 -19.51 -45.71
N ILE A 80 24.87 -19.98 -46.27
CA ILE A 80 26.16 -19.34 -46.12
C ILE A 80 26.50 -18.66 -47.43
N VAL A 81 26.69 -17.35 -47.40
CA VAL A 81 27.05 -16.55 -48.57
C VAL A 81 28.50 -16.11 -48.42
N ALA A 82 29.37 -16.65 -49.29
CA ALA A 82 30.74 -16.16 -49.40
C ALA A 82 30.74 -14.80 -50.09
N LYS A 83 31.26 -13.78 -49.42
CA LYS A 83 31.43 -12.44 -49.98
C LYS A 83 32.83 -12.31 -50.58
N GLU A 84 32.93 -11.81 -51.81
CA GLU A 84 34.19 -11.50 -52.47
C GLU A 84 35.04 -10.59 -51.56
N PRO A 85 36.35 -10.89 -51.37
CA PRO A 85 37.21 -10.07 -50.53
C PRO A 85 37.38 -8.68 -51.17
N GLY A 86 36.66 -7.69 -50.67
CA GLY A 86 36.82 -6.28 -51.07
C GLY A 86 35.58 -5.39 -51.08
N SER A 87 34.36 -5.90 -50.84
CA SER A 87 33.16 -5.05 -50.84
C SER A 87 32.13 -5.43 -49.78
N GLU A 88 32.15 -4.74 -48.64
CA GLU A 88 30.98 -4.25 -47.87
C GLU A 88 31.38 -4.04 -46.41
N VAL A 89 31.01 -2.87 -45.90
CA VAL A 89 31.19 -2.45 -44.51
C VAL A 89 30.31 -3.35 -43.63
N LEU A 90 30.88 -3.91 -42.55
CA LEU A 90 30.17 -4.75 -41.59
C LEU A 90 29.13 -3.90 -40.83
N VAL A 91 27.85 -4.04 -41.20
CA VAL A 91 26.70 -3.43 -40.51
C VAL A 91 25.87 -4.54 -39.85
N ASP A 92 25.71 -4.46 -38.53
CA ASP A 92 24.96 -5.38 -37.66
C ASP A 92 23.66 -4.70 -37.16
N GLU A 93 22.74 -5.45 -36.58
CA GLU A 93 21.39 -4.96 -36.23
C GLU A 93 21.17 -4.98 -34.71
N ILE A 94 20.55 -3.93 -34.16
CA ILE A 94 20.14 -3.83 -32.75
C ILE A 94 18.61 -3.77 -32.72
N SER A 95 18.00 -4.71 -32.03
CA SER A 95 16.54 -4.85 -31.96
C SER A 95 15.97 -4.69 -30.55
N ASP A 96 16.81 -4.84 -29.53
CA ASP A 96 16.41 -4.69 -28.13
C ASP A 96 17.55 -4.15 -27.25
N VAL A 97 17.24 -4.00 -25.95
CA VAL A 97 18.19 -3.52 -24.94
C VAL A 97 19.43 -4.41 -24.81
N ARG A 98 19.34 -5.71 -25.08
CA ARG A 98 20.46 -6.64 -24.94
C ARG A 98 21.46 -6.49 -26.06
N ASP A 99 20.97 -6.32 -27.29
CA ASP A 99 21.81 -6.04 -28.44
C ASP A 99 22.61 -4.75 -28.21
N LEU A 100 21.93 -3.71 -27.69
CA LEU A 100 22.56 -2.44 -27.32
C LEU A 100 23.65 -2.63 -26.24
N LEU A 101 23.37 -3.38 -25.17
CA LEU A 101 24.33 -3.61 -24.08
C LEU A 101 25.50 -4.53 -24.46
N LYS A 102 25.42 -5.25 -25.58
CA LYS A 102 26.46 -6.19 -26.06
C LYS A 102 27.24 -5.64 -27.28
N MET A 103 27.10 -4.35 -27.58
CA MET A 103 27.79 -3.73 -28.72
C MET A 103 29.30 -3.96 -28.70
N ASP A 104 29.85 -4.25 -29.87
CA ASP A 104 31.29 -4.25 -30.17
C ASP A 104 31.71 -2.86 -30.70
N PRO A 105 32.79 -2.26 -30.16
CA PRO A 105 33.19 -0.90 -30.47
C PRO A 105 33.56 -0.63 -31.94
N ASP A 106 33.95 -1.65 -32.72
CA ASP A 106 34.44 -1.51 -34.09
C ASP A 106 33.40 -1.84 -35.17
N ILE A 107 32.19 -2.20 -34.77
CA ILE A 107 31.11 -2.62 -35.69
C ILE A 107 30.16 -1.47 -35.95
N ASN A 108 29.66 -1.37 -37.18
CA ASN A 108 28.56 -0.47 -37.51
C ASN A 108 27.24 -1.17 -37.16
N TYR A 109 26.31 -0.48 -36.51
CA TYR A 109 24.99 -0.99 -36.16
C TYR A 109 23.87 -0.20 -36.83
N VAL A 110 22.74 -0.84 -37.04
CA VAL A 110 21.47 -0.17 -37.31
C VAL A 110 20.43 -0.57 -36.26
N LEU A 111 19.61 0.36 -35.76
CA LEU A 111 18.45 -0.03 -34.95
C LEU A 111 17.35 -0.56 -35.87
N THR A 112 16.61 -1.54 -35.36
CA THR A 112 15.44 -2.14 -36.04
C THR A 112 14.16 -2.01 -35.22
N ALA A 113 14.26 -1.50 -33.99
CA ALA A 113 13.16 -1.19 -33.11
C ALA A 113 13.54 -0.07 -32.12
N ASP A 114 12.54 0.51 -31.46
CA ASP A 114 12.73 1.43 -30.34
C ASP A 114 13.24 0.64 -29.12
N ILE A 115 14.17 1.19 -28.35
CA ILE A 115 14.88 0.50 -27.27
C ILE A 115 14.49 1.10 -25.90
N ASP A 116 13.90 0.26 -25.03
CA ASP A 116 13.49 0.64 -23.67
C ASP A 116 14.58 0.32 -22.64
N LEU A 117 15.06 1.35 -21.95
CA LEU A 117 15.99 1.27 -20.82
C LEU A 117 15.32 1.55 -19.46
N THR A 118 13.98 1.65 -19.40
CA THR A 118 13.26 1.94 -18.15
C THR A 118 13.50 0.84 -17.12
N GLY A 119 13.94 1.23 -15.91
CA GLY A 119 14.32 0.29 -14.85
C GLY A 119 15.74 -0.27 -14.98
N VAL A 120 16.47 0.05 -16.07
CA VAL A 120 17.88 -0.26 -16.25
C VAL A 120 18.72 0.95 -15.82
N VAL A 121 19.42 0.82 -14.68
CA VAL A 121 20.40 1.81 -14.24
C VAL A 121 21.77 1.40 -14.77
N LEU A 122 22.32 2.17 -15.71
CA LEU A 122 23.68 1.93 -16.18
C LEU A 122 24.67 2.33 -15.08
N ASP A 123 25.76 1.58 -14.95
CA ASP A 123 26.83 1.97 -14.04
C ASP A 123 27.47 3.28 -14.52
N GLU A 124 28.00 3.35 -15.74
CA GLU A 124 28.53 4.62 -16.29
C GLU A 124 28.14 4.89 -17.75
N CYS A 125 28.18 3.89 -18.64
CA CYS A 125 27.79 3.99 -20.05
C CYS A 125 27.58 2.59 -20.67
N VAL A 126 27.17 2.52 -21.95
CA VAL A 126 27.08 1.26 -22.70
C VAL A 126 28.46 0.82 -23.23
N LEU A 127 29.23 1.74 -23.82
CA LEU A 127 30.62 1.49 -24.21
C LEU A 127 31.55 2.65 -23.83
N ASP A 128 32.75 2.28 -23.41
CA ASP A 128 33.82 3.23 -23.12
C ASP A 128 34.31 3.96 -24.38
N SER A 129 34.33 3.32 -25.54
CA SER A 129 34.67 3.96 -26.82
C SER A 129 33.97 3.27 -27.96
N TYR A 130 33.43 4.05 -28.90
CA TYR A 130 32.79 3.53 -30.11
C TYR A 130 33.45 4.14 -31.35
N TYR A 131 33.76 3.31 -32.35
CA TYR A 131 34.47 3.69 -33.59
C TYR A 131 33.62 3.47 -34.85
N GLY A 132 32.53 2.70 -34.75
CA GLY A 132 31.65 2.36 -35.87
C GLY A 132 30.58 3.41 -36.18
N THR A 133 29.63 3.02 -37.04
CA THR A 133 28.42 3.79 -37.37
C THR A 133 27.20 3.19 -36.69
N LEU A 134 26.49 3.92 -35.82
CA LEU A 134 25.17 3.55 -35.31
C LEU A 134 24.09 4.35 -36.06
N ASP A 135 23.31 3.69 -36.90
CA ASP A 135 22.16 4.28 -37.61
C ASP A 135 20.85 3.85 -36.95
N GLY A 136 20.20 4.77 -36.24
CA GLY A 136 18.92 4.50 -35.59
C GLY A 136 17.78 4.17 -36.54
N GLN A 137 17.91 4.38 -37.86
CA GLN A 137 16.84 4.16 -38.85
C GLN A 137 15.48 4.79 -38.47
N GLY A 138 15.53 5.84 -37.64
CA GLY A 138 14.36 6.53 -37.12
C GLY A 138 13.73 5.93 -35.87
N HIS A 139 14.47 5.10 -35.15
CA HIS A 139 14.08 4.58 -33.85
C HIS A 139 14.61 5.44 -32.69
N ILE A 140 14.03 5.23 -31.51
CA ILE A 140 14.41 5.92 -30.28
C ILE A 140 15.01 4.97 -29.25
N ILE A 141 15.88 5.49 -28.39
CA ILE A 141 16.29 4.86 -27.13
C ILE A 141 15.67 5.69 -25.99
N TYR A 142 14.93 5.08 -25.07
CA TYR A 142 14.27 5.83 -24.00
C TYR A 142 14.44 5.24 -22.60
N GLY A 143 14.37 6.09 -21.56
CA GLY A 143 14.47 5.66 -20.16
C GLY A 143 15.90 5.47 -19.63
N LEU A 144 16.91 5.95 -20.36
CA LEU A 144 18.33 5.88 -19.96
C LEU A 144 18.55 6.54 -18.59
N THR A 145 19.03 5.79 -17.60
CA THR A 145 19.32 6.32 -16.26
C THR A 145 20.79 6.12 -15.88
N ILE A 146 21.50 7.21 -15.56
CA ILE A 146 22.86 7.22 -15.01
C ILE A 146 22.89 8.16 -13.81
N ASP A 147 23.28 7.66 -12.64
CA ASP A 147 23.41 8.45 -11.41
C ASP A 147 24.80 8.27 -10.78
N LYS A 148 25.75 9.08 -11.24
CA LYS A 148 27.16 9.06 -10.83
C LYS A 148 27.70 10.47 -10.67
N SER A 149 27.23 11.17 -9.64
CA SER A 149 27.57 12.59 -9.37
C SER A 149 29.07 12.93 -9.40
N ASP A 150 29.92 11.93 -9.15
CA ASP A 150 31.38 12.06 -9.03
C ASP A 150 32.13 11.63 -10.31
N SER A 151 31.50 10.85 -11.20
CA SER A 151 32.10 10.35 -12.45
C SER A 151 31.87 11.32 -13.62
N GLY A 152 32.86 11.48 -14.49
CA GLY A 152 32.76 12.27 -15.71
C GLY A 152 32.61 11.42 -16.97
N GLU A 153 32.41 12.10 -18.11
CA GLU A 153 32.35 11.52 -19.46
C GLU A 153 31.15 10.59 -19.65
N LEU A 154 29.98 11.02 -19.18
CA LEU A 154 28.79 10.16 -19.12
C LEU A 154 27.83 10.45 -20.28
N GLY A 155 27.23 9.37 -20.75
CA GLY A 155 26.25 9.31 -21.83
C GLY A 155 25.96 7.87 -22.23
N LEU A 156 25.20 7.66 -23.31
CA LEU A 156 25.07 6.33 -23.91
C LEU A 156 26.46 5.74 -24.21
N PHE A 157 27.37 6.57 -24.74
CA PHE A 157 28.79 6.25 -24.91
C PHE A 157 29.66 7.16 -24.04
N ARG A 158 30.77 6.67 -23.51
CA ARG A 158 31.77 7.56 -22.91
C ARG A 158 32.48 8.39 -23.98
N HIS A 159 32.96 7.73 -25.03
CA HIS A 159 33.65 8.36 -26.16
C HIS A 159 33.14 7.89 -27.52
N LEU A 160 32.90 8.82 -28.44
CA LEU A 160 32.75 8.54 -29.87
C LEU A 160 34.07 8.88 -30.58
N ARG A 161 34.72 7.93 -31.25
CA ARG A 161 36.07 8.11 -31.84
C ARG A 161 36.04 7.85 -33.34
N GLY A 162 35.89 8.91 -34.14
CA GLY A 162 35.67 8.79 -35.59
C GLY A 162 34.36 8.08 -35.95
N ALA A 163 33.50 7.80 -34.97
CA ALA A 163 32.23 7.11 -35.13
C ALA A 163 31.21 7.97 -35.88
N THR A 164 30.16 7.33 -36.39
CA THR A 164 29.00 8.03 -36.96
C THR A 164 27.73 7.63 -36.20
N ILE A 165 26.97 8.57 -35.65
CA ILE A 165 25.65 8.30 -35.06
C ILE A 165 24.62 9.00 -35.91
N LYS A 166 23.62 8.31 -36.46
CA LYS A 166 22.61 8.96 -37.29
C LYS A 166 21.20 8.43 -37.11
N ASN A 167 20.20 9.24 -37.45
CA ASN A 167 18.77 8.87 -37.46
C ASN A 167 18.27 8.28 -36.12
N LEU A 168 18.69 8.84 -34.99
CA LEU A 168 18.45 8.29 -33.65
C LEU A 168 17.87 9.34 -32.68
N GLY A 169 16.82 8.98 -31.95
CA GLY A 169 16.29 9.79 -30.85
C GLY A 169 16.68 9.23 -29.49
N ILE A 170 16.95 10.10 -28.51
CA ILE A 170 17.00 9.74 -27.09
C ILE A 170 15.88 10.47 -26.34
N GLU A 171 15.07 9.72 -25.60
CA GLU A 171 13.98 10.29 -24.81
C GLU A 171 14.00 9.85 -23.34
N ARG A 172 13.46 10.68 -22.44
CA ARG A 172 13.30 10.33 -21.02
C ARG A 172 14.60 9.88 -20.36
N ALA A 173 15.74 10.43 -20.78
CA ALA A 173 17.02 10.16 -20.16
C ALA A 173 17.17 10.99 -18.87
N SER A 174 17.70 10.38 -17.82
CA SER A 174 18.08 11.03 -16.55
C SER A 174 19.54 10.76 -16.28
N ILE A 175 20.40 11.76 -16.49
CA ILE A 175 21.85 11.64 -16.35
C ILE A 175 22.33 12.65 -15.31
N LEU A 176 22.90 12.16 -14.21
CA LEU A 176 23.62 12.95 -13.22
C LEU A 176 25.10 12.55 -13.20
N GLY A 177 25.98 13.51 -13.52
CA GLY A 177 27.41 13.30 -13.59
C GLY A 177 28.26 14.47 -13.09
N ASN A 178 29.57 14.34 -13.25
CA ASN A 178 30.57 15.35 -12.90
C ASN A 178 30.94 16.23 -14.10
N SER A 179 31.91 15.85 -14.94
CA SER A 179 32.34 16.67 -16.08
C SER A 179 32.10 15.95 -17.42
N ASN A 180 31.85 16.68 -18.51
CA ASN A 180 31.64 16.14 -19.86
C ASN A 180 30.42 15.22 -19.93
N ILE A 181 29.22 15.81 -19.84
CA ILE A 181 27.98 15.04 -19.76
C ILE A 181 27.10 15.33 -20.98
N GLY A 182 26.65 14.28 -21.66
CA GLY A 182 25.67 14.37 -22.75
C GLY A 182 24.92 13.07 -22.98
N ALA A 183 23.70 13.13 -23.48
CA ALA A 183 22.85 11.93 -23.60
C ALA A 183 23.41 10.90 -24.60
N LEU A 184 23.95 11.36 -25.74
CA LEU A 184 24.61 10.46 -26.70
C LEU A 184 26.01 10.09 -26.22
N ALA A 185 26.82 11.08 -25.83
CA ALA A 185 28.13 10.80 -25.29
C ALA A 185 28.69 11.89 -24.36
N GLY A 186 29.56 11.47 -23.46
CA GLY A 186 30.38 12.39 -22.69
C GLY A 186 31.35 13.17 -23.60
N GLN A 187 32.05 12.46 -24.48
CA GLN A 187 33.00 13.04 -25.43
C GLN A 187 32.85 12.53 -26.87
N SER A 188 33.15 13.40 -27.83
CA SER A 188 33.25 13.08 -29.25
C SER A 188 34.61 13.50 -29.80
N HIS A 189 35.33 12.60 -30.46
CA HIS A 189 36.63 12.81 -31.11
C HIS A 189 36.52 12.55 -32.61
N GLY A 190 36.33 13.59 -33.41
CA GLY A 190 36.17 13.50 -34.86
C GLY A 190 34.95 12.68 -35.33
N ALA A 191 33.92 12.53 -34.50
CA ALA A 191 32.71 11.75 -34.84
C ALA A 191 31.72 12.58 -35.66
N VAL A 192 30.81 11.91 -36.38
CA VAL A 192 29.70 12.53 -37.12
C VAL A 192 28.39 12.17 -36.43
N ILE A 193 27.56 13.17 -36.10
CA ILE A 193 26.24 12.99 -35.50
C ILE A 193 25.23 13.67 -36.42
N GLU A 194 24.31 12.91 -37.00
CA GLU A 194 23.45 13.39 -38.08
C GLU A 194 21.99 12.96 -37.93
N ASN A 195 21.02 13.87 -38.07
CA ASN A 195 19.59 13.53 -37.96
C ASN A 195 19.27 12.87 -36.60
N CYS A 196 19.78 13.42 -35.49
CA CYS A 196 19.56 12.88 -34.15
C CYS A 196 18.86 13.89 -33.24
N TYR A 197 18.17 13.41 -32.21
CA TYR A 197 17.60 14.30 -31.20
C TYR A 197 17.67 13.78 -29.77
N VAL A 198 17.58 14.71 -28.81
CA VAL A 198 17.38 14.41 -27.38
C VAL A 198 16.18 15.19 -26.88
N ALA A 199 15.13 14.53 -26.40
CA ALA A 199 13.92 15.18 -25.90
C ALA A 199 13.50 14.62 -24.54
N ASN A 200 12.67 15.38 -23.81
CA ASN A 200 12.06 14.91 -22.56
C ASN A 200 13.07 14.38 -21.53
N SER A 201 14.29 14.93 -21.52
CA SER A 201 15.43 14.38 -20.78
C SER A 201 16.03 15.41 -19.82
N SER A 202 16.68 14.96 -18.75
CA SER A 202 17.38 15.77 -17.75
C SER A 202 18.86 15.39 -17.70
N ILE A 203 19.71 16.31 -18.13
CA ILE A 203 21.16 16.14 -18.22
C ILE A 203 21.83 17.10 -17.25
N SER A 204 22.42 16.57 -16.19
CA SER A 204 22.98 17.33 -15.08
C SER A 204 24.45 17.00 -14.87
N GLY A 205 25.27 18.04 -14.78
CA GLY A 205 26.71 17.95 -14.58
C GLY A 205 27.25 19.05 -13.68
N ARG A 206 28.52 18.96 -13.31
CA ARG A 206 29.34 20.04 -12.73
C ARG A 206 30.00 20.91 -13.81
N ASP A 207 30.50 20.28 -14.87
CA ASP A 207 31.25 20.94 -15.96
C ASP A 207 30.94 20.32 -17.34
N HIS A 208 31.05 21.11 -18.41
CA HIS A 208 30.87 20.70 -19.80
C HIS A 208 29.59 19.87 -20.05
N VAL A 209 28.43 20.49 -19.85
CA VAL A 209 27.13 19.81 -19.98
C VAL A 209 26.46 20.21 -21.29
N GLY A 210 26.12 19.23 -22.13
CA GLY A 210 25.33 19.43 -23.35
C GLY A 210 24.24 18.39 -23.47
N ALA A 211 23.11 18.70 -24.13
CA ALA A 211 22.05 17.69 -24.25
C ALA A 211 22.50 16.47 -25.08
N LEU A 212 23.22 16.69 -26.18
CA LEU A 212 23.73 15.62 -27.04
C LEU A 212 25.10 15.15 -26.56
N ILE A 213 26.05 16.08 -26.46
CA ILE A 213 27.47 15.80 -26.21
C ILE A 213 28.02 16.73 -25.13
N GLY A 214 28.77 16.18 -24.18
CA GLY A 214 29.49 16.99 -23.18
C GLY A 214 30.61 17.83 -23.81
N GLN A 215 31.58 17.18 -24.44
CA GLN A 215 32.70 17.82 -25.11
C GLN A 215 32.93 17.27 -26.52
N MET A 216 33.11 18.15 -27.50
CA MET A 216 33.58 17.78 -28.84
C MET A 216 35.07 18.12 -29.03
N GLU A 217 35.81 17.24 -29.68
CA GLU A 217 37.23 17.32 -30.00
C GLU A 217 37.46 16.72 -31.39
N GLY A 218 38.61 16.99 -31.99
CA GLY A 218 39.06 16.37 -33.23
C GLY A 218 39.81 15.07 -33.02
N ASN A 219 39.91 14.28 -34.07
CA ASN A 219 40.70 13.05 -34.15
C ASN A 219 41.55 13.10 -35.42
N GLU A 220 42.88 12.97 -35.29
CA GLU A 220 43.83 13.01 -36.41
C GLU A 220 43.67 14.21 -37.38
N GLY A 221 43.27 15.36 -36.86
CA GLY A 221 43.04 16.58 -37.64
C GLY A 221 41.65 16.71 -38.26
N VAL A 222 40.72 15.79 -37.97
CA VAL A 222 39.31 15.84 -38.37
C VAL A 222 38.44 16.20 -37.16
N GLY A 223 37.71 17.31 -37.23
CA GLY A 223 36.81 17.74 -36.15
C GLY A 223 35.45 17.04 -36.14
N SER A 224 34.84 16.93 -34.96
CA SER A 224 33.50 16.34 -34.81
C SER A 224 32.41 17.17 -35.52
N GLN A 225 31.45 16.50 -36.16
CA GLN A 225 30.38 17.15 -36.94
C GLN A 225 29.02 16.81 -36.36
N ILE A 226 28.18 17.81 -36.11
CA ILE A 226 26.79 17.66 -35.69
C ILE A 226 25.91 18.32 -36.75
N ASN A 227 25.10 17.56 -37.46
CA ASN A 227 24.31 18.05 -38.59
C ASN A 227 22.84 17.65 -38.39
N ASN A 228 21.89 18.54 -38.71
CA ASN A 228 20.46 18.23 -38.68
C ASN A 228 19.99 17.64 -37.35
N CYS A 229 20.42 18.17 -36.21
CA CYS A 229 20.08 17.64 -34.90
C CYS A 229 19.24 18.64 -34.09
N TYR A 230 18.49 18.15 -33.11
CA TYR A 230 17.87 19.04 -32.14
C TYR A 230 17.86 18.51 -30.71
N ALA A 231 17.68 19.39 -29.73
CA ALA A 231 17.37 18.95 -28.38
C ALA A 231 16.30 19.81 -27.70
N ALA A 232 15.40 19.12 -27.00
CA ALA A 232 14.33 19.66 -26.17
C ALA A 232 14.46 19.06 -24.76
N ALA A 233 15.61 19.30 -24.13
CA ALA A 233 15.99 18.72 -22.83
C ALA A 233 16.31 19.79 -21.79
N ASN A 234 16.28 19.40 -20.52
CA ASN A 234 16.76 20.21 -19.40
C ASN A 234 18.27 19.96 -19.22
N VAL A 235 19.07 21.00 -19.39
CA VAL A 235 20.53 20.95 -19.22
C VAL A 235 20.91 21.80 -18.02
N TYR A 236 21.51 21.18 -17.00
CA TYR A 236 21.91 21.85 -15.77
C TYR A 236 23.40 21.67 -15.49
N SER A 237 24.11 22.78 -15.29
CA SER A 237 25.51 22.76 -14.83
C SER A 237 25.62 23.43 -13.46
N ARG A 238 26.06 22.63 -12.48
CA ARG A 238 26.20 23.02 -11.07
C ARG A 238 27.31 24.05 -10.83
N GLU A 239 28.27 24.19 -11.73
CA GLU A 239 29.42 25.06 -11.50
C GLU A 239 29.84 25.85 -12.75
N PHE A 240 30.15 25.18 -13.85
CA PHE A 240 30.88 25.79 -14.96
C PHE A 240 30.02 26.08 -16.18
N GLN A 241 30.27 25.48 -17.34
CA GLN A 241 29.55 25.83 -18.59
C GLN A 241 28.56 24.75 -18.99
N ALA A 242 27.54 25.19 -19.74
CA ALA A 242 26.65 24.31 -20.47
C ALA A 242 26.28 24.89 -21.82
N GLY A 243 25.97 24.02 -22.77
CA GLY A 243 25.34 24.40 -24.02
C GLY A 243 24.08 23.60 -24.31
N GLY A 244 23.16 24.18 -25.09
CA GLY A 244 21.90 23.53 -25.42
C GLY A 244 22.10 22.19 -26.13
N LEU A 245 23.01 22.13 -27.11
CA LEU A 245 23.37 20.88 -27.80
C LEU A 245 24.69 20.31 -27.28
N VAL A 246 25.71 21.17 -27.12
CA VAL A 246 27.08 20.76 -26.78
C VAL A 246 27.66 21.59 -25.65
N GLY A 247 28.24 20.95 -24.64
CA GLY A 247 28.84 21.64 -23.51
C GLY A 247 30.07 22.48 -23.90
N THR A 248 31.05 21.87 -24.56
CA THR A 248 32.28 22.56 -24.99
C THR A 248 32.86 21.99 -26.29
N SER A 249 33.71 22.76 -26.98
CA SER A 249 34.60 22.27 -28.04
C SER A 249 36.07 22.50 -27.69
N ALA A 250 36.89 21.46 -27.83
CA ALA A 250 38.33 21.44 -27.61
C ALA A 250 39.12 21.27 -28.92
N ALA A 251 40.42 20.91 -28.82
CA ALA A 251 41.37 20.83 -29.92
C ALA A 251 40.84 20.05 -31.13
N GLY A 252 41.16 20.51 -32.35
CA GLY A 252 40.68 19.93 -33.61
C GLY A 252 39.22 20.29 -33.92
N ALA A 253 38.79 21.51 -33.59
CA ALA A 253 37.39 21.95 -33.68
C ALA A 253 36.68 21.61 -34.99
N GLY A 254 35.41 21.20 -34.88
CA GLY A 254 34.58 20.71 -35.98
C GLY A 254 33.42 21.64 -36.32
N SER A 255 32.20 21.10 -36.44
CA SER A 255 31.06 21.90 -36.87
C SER A 255 29.71 21.49 -36.32
N ILE A 256 28.82 22.45 -36.11
CA ILE A 256 27.40 22.25 -35.78
C ILE A 256 26.56 22.95 -36.85
N ARG A 257 25.79 22.20 -37.63
CA ARG A 257 24.99 22.75 -38.73
C ARG A 257 23.54 22.35 -38.68
N ASN A 258 22.68 23.22 -39.20
CA ASN A 258 21.27 22.94 -39.47
C ASN A 258 20.52 22.39 -38.24
N SER A 259 20.81 22.92 -37.06
CA SER A 259 20.40 22.30 -35.79
C SER A 259 19.72 23.32 -34.88
N TYR A 260 18.88 22.86 -33.96
CA TYR A 260 18.22 23.76 -33.01
C TYR A 260 18.14 23.23 -31.59
N PHE A 261 18.01 24.14 -30.64
CA PHE A 261 17.74 23.80 -29.24
C PHE A 261 16.48 24.51 -28.77
N SER A 262 15.55 23.80 -28.14
CA SER A 262 14.28 24.35 -27.62
C SER A 262 14.04 24.05 -26.13
N GLY A 263 15.01 23.45 -25.45
CA GLY A 263 14.91 23.11 -24.03
C GLY A 263 15.24 24.25 -23.08
N ARG A 264 15.69 23.91 -21.86
CA ARG A 264 16.16 24.85 -20.84
C ARG A 264 17.64 24.60 -20.54
N VAL A 265 18.40 25.69 -20.40
CA VAL A 265 19.78 25.63 -19.89
C VAL A 265 19.90 26.50 -18.65
N GLU A 266 20.41 25.92 -17.55
CA GLU A 266 20.71 26.63 -16.32
C GLU A 266 22.15 26.35 -15.89
N VAL A 267 22.88 27.41 -15.55
CA VAL A 267 24.29 27.38 -15.19
C VAL A 267 24.53 28.30 -14.00
N VAL A 268 25.19 27.77 -12.97
CA VAL A 268 25.38 28.50 -11.71
C VAL A 268 26.42 29.62 -11.81
N ASN A 269 27.66 29.36 -12.25
CA ASN A 269 28.75 30.36 -12.10
C ASN A 269 29.44 30.88 -13.37
N GLN A 270 29.44 30.17 -14.49
CA GLN A 270 30.15 30.66 -15.69
C GLN A 270 29.24 31.16 -16.79
N ARG A 271 28.91 30.31 -17.76
CA ARG A 271 28.35 30.77 -19.03
C ARG A 271 27.47 29.73 -19.71
N ILE A 272 26.53 30.25 -20.48
CA ILE A 272 25.65 29.49 -21.36
C ILE A 272 25.95 29.82 -22.81
N GLY A 273 25.93 28.78 -23.63
CA GLY A 273 25.77 28.87 -25.07
C GLY A 273 24.48 28.21 -25.52
N GLY A 274 23.59 28.92 -26.22
CA GLY A 274 22.32 28.32 -26.65
C GLY A 274 22.47 27.09 -27.52
N ILE A 275 23.54 27.01 -28.31
CA ILE A 275 23.92 25.84 -29.11
C ILE A 275 25.17 25.18 -28.52
N LEU A 276 26.24 25.94 -28.29
CA LEU A 276 27.51 25.45 -27.75
C LEU A 276 28.03 26.32 -26.59
N GLY A 277 28.28 25.70 -25.43
CA GLY A 277 28.63 26.41 -24.20
C GLY A 277 29.92 27.21 -24.26
N LEU A 278 31.02 26.60 -24.72
CA LEU A 278 32.35 27.24 -24.80
C LEU A 278 33.23 26.64 -25.90
N GLN A 279 33.98 27.48 -26.63
CA GLN A 279 35.12 27.05 -27.43
C GLN A 279 36.42 27.21 -26.62
N ASP A 280 37.07 26.09 -26.31
CA ASP A 280 38.29 26.05 -25.49
C ASP A 280 39.60 25.87 -26.30
N SER A 281 39.52 25.86 -27.63
CA SER A 281 40.69 25.78 -28.53
C SER A 281 40.77 26.94 -29.53
N ASP A 282 41.94 27.13 -30.13
CA ASP A 282 42.17 28.10 -31.22
C ASP A 282 41.88 27.54 -32.62
N ASP A 283 41.49 26.27 -32.70
CA ASP A 283 41.09 25.60 -33.94
C ASP A 283 39.72 26.09 -34.43
N VAL A 284 39.49 26.03 -35.74
CA VAL A 284 38.32 26.63 -36.39
C VAL A 284 37.05 25.82 -36.11
N LEU A 285 36.15 26.37 -35.28
CA LEU A 285 34.79 25.84 -35.08
C LEU A 285 33.82 26.51 -36.06
N THR A 286 32.95 25.74 -36.72
CA THR A 286 31.86 26.29 -37.55
C THR A 286 30.50 26.02 -36.93
N ILE A 287 29.71 27.05 -36.64
CA ILE A 287 28.28 26.91 -36.31
C ILE A 287 27.50 27.63 -37.40
N GLU A 288 26.66 26.91 -38.12
CA GLU A 288 26.00 27.44 -39.31
C GLU A 288 24.55 26.99 -39.45
N ASN A 289 23.67 27.91 -39.84
CA ASN A 289 22.24 27.61 -40.04
C ASN A 289 21.57 27.00 -38.79
N CYS A 290 21.98 27.41 -37.60
CA CYS A 290 21.40 26.93 -36.35
C CYS A 290 20.45 27.95 -35.73
N VAL A 291 19.48 27.48 -34.94
CA VAL A 291 18.58 28.39 -34.22
C VAL A 291 18.43 28.01 -32.75
N ASN A 292 18.58 28.99 -31.87
CA ASN A 292 18.28 28.82 -30.45
C ASN A 292 16.84 29.27 -30.15
N LEU A 293 16.00 28.28 -29.88
CA LEU A 293 14.59 28.36 -29.54
C LEU A 293 14.34 28.06 -28.05
N ALA A 294 15.37 28.15 -27.20
CA ALA A 294 15.29 27.78 -25.79
C ALA A 294 14.06 28.38 -25.10
N ALA A 295 13.40 27.57 -24.27
CA ALA A 295 12.36 28.05 -23.38
C ALA A 295 12.94 29.01 -22.32
N GLN A 296 14.16 28.72 -21.85
CA GLN A 296 14.86 29.56 -20.89
C GLN A 296 16.38 29.34 -20.92
N LEU A 297 17.12 30.43 -20.76
CA LEU A 297 18.55 30.42 -20.45
C LEU A 297 18.77 31.20 -19.15
N GLN A 298 19.41 30.59 -18.16
CA GLN A 298 19.64 31.21 -16.85
C GLN A 298 21.12 31.12 -16.46
N CYS A 299 21.81 32.24 -16.58
CA CYS A 299 23.20 32.43 -16.18
C CYS A 299 23.55 33.93 -16.22
N ASP A 300 24.63 34.34 -15.57
CA ASP A 300 25.15 35.71 -15.65
C ASP A 300 25.89 35.99 -16.96
N GLN A 301 26.39 34.96 -17.66
CA GLN A 301 27.03 35.12 -18.98
C GLN A 301 26.28 34.29 -20.02
N ILE A 302 25.46 34.95 -20.84
CA ILE A 302 24.62 34.25 -21.83
C ILE A 302 25.03 34.67 -23.24
N TYR A 303 25.50 33.69 -24.01
CA TYR A 303 25.75 33.76 -25.44
C TYR A 303 24.64 32.96 -26.14
N ARG A 304 23.71 33.64 -26.81
CA ARG A 304 22.53 32.95 -27.35
C ARG A 304 22.85 31.88 -28.40
N ILE A 305 24.00 31.95 -29.09
CA ILE A 305 24.49 30.88 -29.97
C ILE A 305 25.64 30.15 -29.30
N ALA A 306 26.78 30.82 -29.10
CA ALA A 306 27.97 30.20 -28.52
C ALA A 306 28.99 31.21 -27.96
N SER A 307 29.73 30.80 -26.93
CA SER A 307 30.89 31.53 -26.42
C SER A 307 32.16 31.10 -27.18
N THR A 308 32.50 31.82 -28.24
CA THR A 308 33.66 31.51 -29.11
C THR A 308 34.87 32.42 -28.90
N ARG A 309 36.05 32.00 -29.36
CA ARG A 309 37.26 32.84 -29.39
C ARG A 309 37.27 33.73 -30.64
N ASP A 310 37.66 34.99 -30.48
CA ASP A 310 37.63 35.99 -31.56
C ASP A 310 38.49 35.58 -32.77
N GLY A 311 37.88 35.59 -33.96
CA GLY A 311 38.56 35.25 -35.22
C GLY A 311 38.93 33.77 -35.39
N LYS A 312 38.48 32.89 -34.48
CA LYS A 312 38.75 31.45 -34.48
C LYS A 312 37.51 30.60 -34.72
N SER A 313 36.38 31.21 -35.04
CA SER A 313 35.12 30.52 -35.31
C SER A 313 34.39 31.16 -36.48
N VAL A 314 33.65 30.35 -37.23
CA VAL A 314 32.72 30.77 -38.27
C VAL A 314 31.31 30.59 -37.75
N LEU A 315 30.67 31.68 -37.32
CA LEU A 315 29.28 31.71 -36.88
C LEU A 315 28.45 32.35 -37.99
N ASN A 316 27.82 31.54 -38.84
CA ASN A 316 27.12 32.02 -40.04
C ASN A 316 25.64 31.67 -39.99
N ASN A 317 24.77 32.61 -40.38
CA ASN A 317 23.33 32.37 -40.53
C ASN A 317 22.64 31.71 -39.31
N ASN A 318 23.04 32.11 -38.10
CA ASN A 318 22.46 31.59 -36.86
C ASN A 318 21.46 32.57 -36.25
N TYR A 319 20.35 32.04 -35.73
CA TYR A 319 19.26 32.85 -35.18
C TYR A 319 18.99 32.52 -33.71
N ALA A 320 18.43 33.47 -32.98
CA ALA A 320 17.95 33.22 -31.63
C ALA A 320 16.65 33.98 -31.39
N LEU A 321 15.76 33.41 -30.57
CA LEU A 321 14.55 34.11 -30.16
C LEU A 321 14.91 35.46 -29.53
N ASN A 322 14.26 36.51 -30.02
CA ASN A 322 14.48 37.88 -29.53
C ASN A 322 14.05 38.09 -28.07
N THR A 323 13.30 37.15 -27.51
CA THR A 323 12.90 37.10 -26.11
C THR A 323 14.00 36.58 -25.19
N LEU A 324 15.01 35.89 -25.73
CA LEU A 324 16.10 35.33 -24.93
C LEU A 324 17.08 36.42 -24.50
N PRO A 325 17.58 36.37 -23.24
CA PRO A 325 18.58 37.30 -22.75
C PRO A 325 19.87 37.17 -23.57
N ALA A 326 20.41 38.32 -24.02
CA ALA A 326 21.67 38.40 -24.78
C ALA A 326 22.70 39.38 -24.16
N PRO A 327 23.01 39.30 -22.86
CA PRO A 327 23.94 40.21 -22.21
C PRO A 327 25.38 40.16 -22.77
N ASN A 328 25.79 39.06 -23.41
CA ASN A 328 27.19 38.82 -23.78
C ASN A 328 27.40 38.49 -25.26
N GLY A 329 28.64 38.65 -25.70
CA GLY A 329 29.10 38.32 -27.05
C GLY A 329 28.90 39.41 -28.10
N ASN A 330 29.53 39.22 -29.25
CA ASN A 330 29.29 40.00 -30.46
C ASN A 330 28.01 39.53 -31.18
N ASP A 331 27.59 40.23 -32.24
CA ASP A 331 26.35 39.93 -32.96
C ASP A 331 26.31 38.48 -33.50
N ALA A 332 27.45 37.95 -33.95
CA ALA A 332 27.52 36.58 -34.44
C ALA A 332 27.35 35.54 -33.32
N GLN A 333 27.88 35.80 -32.13
CA GLN A 333 27.73 34.96 -30.93
C GLN A 333 26.33 35.03 -30.32
N LYS A 334 25.61 36.13 -30.57
CA LYS A 334 24.21 36.32 -30.18
C LYS A 334 23.22 35.78 -31.19
N GLY A 335 23.64 35.61 -32.44
CA GLY A 335 22.74 35.27 -33.54
C GLY A 335 21.80 36.41 -33.90
N ILE A 336 21.20 36.28 -35.08
CA ILE A 336 20.20 37.20 -35.63
C ILE A 336 18.88 37.02 -34.85
N ASP A 337 18.27 38.12 -34.45
CA ASP A 337 16.97 38.08 -33.76
C ASP A 337 15.88 37.52 -34.65
N VAL A 338 15.09 36.60 -34.12
CA VAL A 338 13.87 36.08 -34.74
C VAL A 338 12.73 36.08 -33.72
N THR A 339 11.50 36.32 -34.16
CA THR A 339 10.32 36.28 -33.27
C THR A 339 9.77 34.87 -33.13
N ALA A 340 9.04 34.61 -32.04
CA ALA A 340 8.37 33.33 -31.80
C ALA A 340 7.37 32.97 -32.91
N GLU A 341 6.75 33.96 -33.55
CA GLU A 341 5.83 33.76 -34.67
C GLU A 341 6.57 33.39 -35.95
N ARG A 342 7.74 34.00 -36.23
CA ARG A 342 8.51 33.73 -37.45
C ARG A 342 9.10 32.33 -37.45
N VAL A 343 9.58 31.84 -36.30
CA VAL A 343 10.09 30.47 -36.15
C VAL A 343 9.01 29.39 -36.23
N LYS A 344 7.73 29.75 -36.35
CA LYS A 344 6.62 28.80 -36.59
C LYS A 344 6.18 28.80 -38.05
N GLN A 345 7.01 29.29 -38.96
CA GLN A 345 6.73 29.33 -40.39
C GLN A 345 7.77 28.50 -41.14
N GLU A 346 7.33 27.58 -42.01
CA GLU A 346 8.20 26.73 -42.81
C GLU A 346 9.25 27.53 -43.59
N VAL A 347 8.82 28.67 -44.15
CA VAL A 347 9.65 29.60 -44.93
C VAL A 347 10.85 30.12 -44.14
N PHE A 348 10.75 30.27 -42.81
CA PHE A 348 11.91 30.66 -42.00
C PHE A 348 13.03 29.61 -42.09
N TYR A 349 12.67 28.32 -42.01
CA TYR A 349 13.66 27.25 -42.07
C TYR A 349 14.17 27.04 -43.49
N SER A 350 13.30 27.05 -44.50
CA SER A 350 13.70 26.79 -45.89
C SER A 350 14.40 27.97 -46.56
N GLU A 351 13.93 29.21 -46.35
CA GLU A 351 14.51 30.39 -46.99
C GLU A 351 15.52 31.12 -46.12
N ASP A 352 15.30 31.28 -44.80
CA ASP A 352 16.24 32.05 -43.97
C ASP A 352 17.40 31.17 -43.50
N LEU A 353 17.10 30.04 -42.85
CA LEU A 353 18.11 29.07 -42.39
C LEU A 353 18.67 28.18 -43.50
N LYS A 354 18.08 28.18 -44.70
CA LYS A 354 18.50 27.35 -45.85
C LYS A 354 18.44 25.85 -45.59
N TRP A 355 17.54 25.40 -44.72
CA TRP A 355 17.30 23.98 -44.50
C TRP A 355 16.57 23.39 -45.70
N ASN A 356 16.99 22.21 -46.12
CA ASN A 356 16.36 21.51 -47.22
C ASN A 356 15.36 20.50 -46.66
N PHE A 357 14.09 20.66 -47.00
CA PHE A 357 13.03 19.71 -46.62
C PHE A 357 12.87 18.57 -47.65
N ASP A 358 13.53 18.67 -48.81
CA ASP A 358 13.49 17.65 -49.87
C ASP A 358 14.62 16.61 -49.75
N ASP A 359 15.61 16.80 -48.88
CA ASP A 359 16.74 15.86 -48.71
C ASP A 359 16.45 14.71 -47.75
N GLY A 360 15.25 14.67 -47.16
CA GLY A 360 14.84 13.64 -46.22
C GLY A 360 15.30 13.86 -44.77
N SER A 361 15.91 15.01 -44.43
CA SER A 361 16.36 15.31 -43.07
C SER A 361 15.21 15.82 -42.19
N TRP A 362 14.53 16.88 -42.64
CA TRP A 362 13.48 17.57 -41.88
C TRP A 362 12.11 17.42 -42.53
N LYS A 363 11.06 17.33 -41.70
CA LYS A 363 9.67 17.53 -42.11
C LYS A 363 9.05 18.70 -41.38
N TRP A 364 8.11 19.36 -42.06
CA TRP A 364 7.34 20.44 -41.51
C TRP A 364 5.99 19.94 -40.98
N ILE A 365 5.62 20.40 -39.77
CA ILE A 365 4.30 20.17 -39.18
C ILE A 365 3.71 21.53 -38.80
N ASP A 366 2.51 21.83 -39.28
CA ASP A 366 1.89 23.14 -39.11
C ASP A 366 1.68 23.48 -37.62
N GLY A 367 2.15 24.67 -37.21
CA GLY A 367 2.07 25.15 -35.83
C GLY A 367 3.14 24.62 -34.85
N LEU A 368 4.04 23.73 -35.29
CA LEU A 368 5.15 23.18 -34.50
C LEU A 368 6.52 23.62 -35.07
N TYR A 369 7.61 23.30 -34.36
CA TYR A 369 8.97 23.40 -34.91
C TYR A 369 9.24 22.21 -35.85
N PRO A 370 10.19 22.33 -36.82
CA PRO A 370 10.55 21.21 -37.68
C PRO A 370 11.04 20.02 -36.85
N VAL A 371 10.61 18.84 -37.26
CA VAL A 371 11.04 17.57 -36.67
C VAL A 371 11.68 16.72 -37.76
N LEU A 372 12.40 15.67 -37.39
CA LEU A 372 13.07 14.83 -38.37
C LEU A 372 12.03 14.04 -39.19
N VAL A 373 12.31 13.79 -40.48
CA VAL A 373 11.34 13.13 -41.40
C VAL A 373 10.86 11.80 -40.85
N TRP A 374 11.77 11.04 -40.26
CA TRP A 374 11.51 9.70 -39.72
C TRP A 374 10.71 9.69 -38.40
N GLN A 375 10.62 10.82 -37.69
CA GLN A 375 9.99 10.88 -36.36
C GLN A 375 8.47 10.68 -36.45
N LYS A 376 7.86 9.87 -35.58
CA LYS A 376 6.41 9.56 -35.63
C LYS A 376 5.56 10.75 -35.13
N GLU A 377 4.39 10.99 -35.72
CA GLU A 377 3.51 12.15 -35.37
C GLU A 377 3.00 12.12 -33.92
N ALA A 378 2.72 10.94 -33.35
CA ALA A 378 2.16 10.79 -32.00
C ALA A 378 3.15 11.11 -30.85
N GLU A 379 4.44 11.26 -31.15
CA GLU A 379 5.52 11.55 -30.18
C GLU A 379 5.83 13.04 -30.06
N THR A 380 5.12 13.90 -30.81
CA THR A 380 5.32 15.36 -30.83
C THR A 380 4.59 16.11 -29.69
N THR A 381 3.93 15.38 -28.78
CA THR A 381 3.02 15.94 -27.75
C THR A 381 3.41 15.67 -26.29
N THR A 382 4.57 15.07 -26.02
CA THR A 382 4.99 14.71 -24.65
C THR A 382 5.40 15.94 -23.82
N SER A 383 4.76 16.08 -22.65
CA SER A 383 4.89 17.19 -21.69
C SER A 383 6.29 17.28 -21.06
N LEU A 384 6.75 18.51 -20.78
CA LEU A 384 8.10 18.86 -20.35
C LEU A 384 8.31 18.96 -18.81
N ILE A 385 7.55 18.22 -18.00
CA ILE A 385 7.77 18.16 -16.56
C ILE A 385 8.13 16.72 -16.20
N TYR A 386 9.40 16.48 -15.83
CA TYR A 386 9.81 15.21 -15.21
C TYR A 386 10.13 15.48 -13.74
N LEU A 387 9.35 14.82 -12.90
CA LEU A 387 9.53 14.77 -11.46
C LEU A 387 10.64 13.75 -11.15
N SER A 388 11.52 14.07 -10.20
CA SER A 388 12.65 13.20 -9.83
C SER A 388 12.21 11.87 -9.20
N GLN A 389 10.94 11.78 -8.75
CA GLN A 389 10.31 10.63 -8.10
C GLN A 389 8.80 10.64 -8.37
N SER A 390 8.12 9.49 -8.25
CA SER A 390 6.65 9.43 -8.22
C SER A 390 6.12 10.22 -7.02
N ILE A 391 5.31 11.27 -7.27
CA ILE A 391 4.85 12.18 -6.20
C ILE A 391 3.92 11.41 -5.24
N PRO A 392 4.28 11.31 -3.94
CA PRO A 392 3.33 10.88 -2.93
C PRO A 392 2.26 11.96 -2.72
N VAL A 393 1.05 11.59 -2.28
CA VAL A 393 0.06 12.59 -1.84
C VAL A 393 0.70 13.45 -0.73
N LEU A 394 0.95 14.72 -1.02
CA LEU A 394 1.66 15.61 -0.12
C LEU A 394 0.69 16.16 0.92
N SER A 395 0.99 15.95 2.20
CA SER A 395 0.13 16.44 3.29
C SER A 395 0.55 17.83 3.74
N LEU A 396 -0.35 18.82 3.62
CA LEU A 396 -0.08 20.22 3.97
C LEU A 396 -1.01 20.67 5.10
N ARG A 397 -0.43 21.09 6.24
CA ARG A 397 -1.15 21.68 7.39
C ARG A 397 -1.14 23.21 7.32
N LYS A 398 -2.12 23.85 7.96
CA LYS A 398 -2.17 25.31 8.08
C LYS A 398 -0.90 25.89 8.71
N GLY A 399 -0.32 26.88 8.04
CA GLY A 399 0.92 27.54 8.46
C GLY A 399 2.20 26.71 8.22
N SER A 400 2.09 25.52 7.63
CA SER A 400 3.24 24.74 7.17
C SER A 400 3.60 25.10 5.73
N SER A 401 4.83 24.80 5.37
CA SER A 401 5.33 24.91 4.00
C SER A 401 5.96 23.59 3.55
N ILE A 402 5.85 23.28 2.27
CA ILE A 402 6.54 22.17 1.64
C ILE A 402 7.53 22.74 0.64
N ASP A 403 8.80 22.37 0.80
CA ASP A 403 9.80 22.62 -0.22
C ASP A 403 9.66 21.57 -1.32
N LEU A 404 9.32 22.03 -2.52
CA LEU A 404 9.14 21.18 -3.68
C LEU A 404 10.48 20.90 -4.38
N SER A 405 11.58 21.55 -4.01
CA SER A 405 12.91 21.37 -4.63
C SER A 405 13.35 19.91 -4.79
N GLN A 406 13.01 19.06 -3.83
CA GLN A 406 13.35 17.64 -3.80
C GLN A 406 12.63 16.78 -4.86
N TYR A 407 11.48 17.22 -5.37
CA TYR A 407 10.67 16.50 -6.37
C TYR A 407 10.99 16.90 -7.81
N TYR A 408 11.88 17.88 -8.00
CA TYR A 408 12.31 18.34 -9.31
C TYR A 408 13.81 18.10 -9.46
N ALA A 409 14.22 17.50 -10.58
CA ALA A 409 15.64 17.24 -10.88
C ALA A 409 16.49 18.53 -10.93
N SER A 410 15.87 19.70 -11.07
CA SER A 410 16.51 21.02 -11.07
C SER A 410 16.75 21.64 -9.67
N GLY A 411 16.25 21.02 -8.59
CA GLY A 411 16.42 21.55 -7.22
C GLY A 411 15.66 22.85 -6.93
N HIS A 412 14.73 23.29 -7.79
CA HIS A 412 14.03 24.58 -7.66
C HIS A 412 12.51 24.46 -7.88
N GLY A 413 11.84 23.61 -7.08
CA GLY A 413 10.38 23.44 -7.11
C GLY A 413 9.59 24.60 -6.48
N GLY A 414 10.25 25.52 -5.75
CA GLY A 414 9.62 26.59 -4.98
C GLY A 414 9.06 26.12 -3.63
N ILE A 415 8.54 27.06 -2.83
CA ILE A 415 7.92 26.76 -1.52
C ILE A 415 6.40 26.86 -1.65
N LEU A 416 5.71 25.74 -1.45
CA LEU A 416 4.26 25.69 -1.32
C LEU A 416 3.89 26.06 0.12
N SER A 417 3.17 27.16 0.32
CA SER A 417 2.78 27.65 1.65
C SER A 417 1.27 27.78 1.79
N TYR A 418 0.68 27.19 2.83
CA TYR A 418 -0.74 27.38 3.09
C TYR A 418 -0.97 28.62 3.98
N SER A 419 -1.62 29.66 3.44
CA SER A 419 -1.82 30.95 4.12
C SER A 419 -3.27 31.22 4.53
N CYS A 420 -3.42 31.79 5.73
CA CYS A 420 -4.68 31.93 6.47
C CYS A 420 -5.64 33.00 5.93
N ALA A 421 -5.22 33.86 5.00
CA ALA A 421 -5.96 35.09 4.72
C ALA A 421 -7.24 34.91 3.89
N ASN A 422 -7.47 33.78 3.20
CA ASN A 422 -8.64 33.59 2.32
C ASN A 422 -8.98 32.10 2.00
N SER A 423 -8.55 31.12 2.80
CA SER A 423 -8.67 29.69 2.46
C SER A 423 -8.08 29.32 1.08
N LYS A 424 -6.97 29.97 0.70
CA LYS A 424 -6.26 29.75 -0.58
C LYS A 424 -4.84 29.27 -0.31
N VAL A 425 -4.38 28.28 -1.06
CA VAL A 425 -2.98 27.85 -1.06
C VAL A 425 -2.16 28.88 -1.85
N LYS A 426 -1.04 29.36 -1.29
CA LYS A 426 -0.17 30.35 -1.94
C LYS A 426 1.20 29.71 -2.21
N LEU A 427 1.67 29.79 -3.45
CA LEU A 427 3.05 29.45 -3.76
C LEU A 427 3.92 30.71 -3.57
N ASP A 428 4.99 30.65 -2.79
CA ASP A 428 6.00 31.71 -2.71
C ASP A 428 7.34 31.16 -3.23
N GLY A 429 7.88 31.77 -4.28
CA GLY A 429 9.30 31.59 -4.67
C GLY A 429 9.64 30.71 -5.89
N SER A 430 8.78 30.49 -6.89
CA SER A 430 9.22 29.97 -8.21
C SER A 430 8.26 30.32 -9.36
N ILE A 431 8.62 29.91 -10.59
CA ILE A 431 8.07 30.22 -11.94
C ILE A 431 6.71 29.54 -12.23
N ILE A 432 6.03 29.12 -11.17
CA ILE A 432 4.88 28.22 -11.19
C ILE A 432 3.62 28.98 -10.77
N SER A 433 2.56 28.90 -11.57
CA SER A 433 1.23 29.45 -11.26
C SER A 433 0.22 28.35 -10.98
N VAL A 434 -0.57 28.53 -9.92
CA VAL A 434 -1.83 27.80 -9.74
C VAL A 434 -2.80 28.34 -10.80
N THR A 435 -3.34 27.46 -11.65
CA THR A 435 -4.14 27.87 -12.81
C THR A 435 -5.45 28.56 -12.43
N GLU A 436 -6.04 28.25 -11.27
CA GLU A 436 -7.25 28.88 -10.74
C GLU A 436 -7.21 28.93 -9.19
N ASP A 437 -7.82 29.96 -8.59
CA ASP A 437 -8.00 30.02 -7.13
C ASP A 437 -8.84 28.81 -6.68
N VAL A 438 -8.24 27.85 -5.96
CA VAL A 438 -8.99 26.70 -5.43
C VAL A 438 -9.68 27.09 -4.12
N GLU A 439 -11.01 27.10 -4.14
CA GLU A 439 -11.85 27.30 -2.96
C GLU A 439 -11.86 26.02 -2.12
N ILE A 440 -11.29 26.07 -0.91
CA ILE A 440 -11.19 24.91 -0.03
C ILE A 440 -12.52 24.77 0.73
N THR A 441 -13.35 23.81 0.33
CA THR A 441 -14.50 23.35 1.12
C THR A 441 -14.13 22.10 1.92
N ASP A 442 -14.74 21.95 3.09
CA ASP A 442 -14.42 20.91 4.07
C ASP A 442 -14.43 19.50 3.44
N LEU A 443 -13.29 18.81 3.62
CA LEU A 443 -13.01 17.40 3.28
C LEU A 443 -12.77 17.10 1.80
N GLU A 444 -11.50 17.15 1.36
CA GLU A 444 -10.90 16.15 0.46
C GLU A 444 -9.44 16.50 0.14
N THR A 445 -8.69 15.51 -0.36
CA THR A 445 -7.43 15.76 -1.06
C THR A 445 -7.69 16.73 -2.21
N VAL A 446 -7.02 17.88 -2.21
CA VAL A 446 -7.15 18.89 -3.26
C VAL A 446 -6.06 18.62 -4.30
N THR A 447 -6.46 18.29 -5.52
CA THR A 447 -5.54 18.29 -6.65
C THR A 447 -5.31 19.72 -7.10
N VAL A 448 -4.08 20.21 -6.95
CA VAL A 448 -3.67 21.51 -7.44
C VAL A 448 -2.96 21.30 -8.76
N SER A 449 -3.52 21.89 -9.83
CA SER A 449 -2.85 21.96 -11.12
C SER A 449 -1.76 23.02 -11.06
N VAL A 450 -0.54 22.58 -11.33
CA VAL A 450 0.66 23.39 -11.23
C VAL A 450 1.16 23.65 -12.65
N SER A 451 1.11 24.92 -13.08
CA SER A 451 1.48 25.31 -14.45
C SER A 451 2.76 26.14 -14.47
N VAL A 452 3.59 25.93 -15.48
CA VAL A 452 4.70 26.81 -15.84
C VAL A 452 4.33 27.52 -17.14
N SER A 453 4.53 28.83 -17.21
CA SER A 453 4.20 29.63 -18.41
C SER A 453 4.85 29.03 -19.66
N GLY A 454 4.02 28.62 -20.64
CA GLY A 454 4.47 27.99 -21.88
C GLY A 454 4.36 26.47 -21.95
N PHE A 455 3.91 25.79 -20.89
CA PHE A 455 3.76 24.34 -20.82
C PHE A 455 2.38 23.90 -20.28
N LYS A 456 1.97 22.67 -20.56
CA LYS A 456 0.73 22.07 -20.03
C LYS A 456 0.93 21.71 -18.54
N ALA A 457 -0.05 22.00 -17.69
CA ALA A 457 0.03 21.77 -16.24
C ALA A 457 0.19 20.28 -15.90
N GLU A 458 0.99 19.97 -14.87
CA GLU A 458 0.94 18.67 -14.19
C GLU A 458 0.18 18.79 -12.87
N GLU A 459 -0.50 17.72 -12.49
CA GLU A 459 -1.37 17.66 -11.32
C GLU A 459 -0.58 17.18 -10.10
N ILE A 460 -0.52 18.00 -9.05
CA ILE A 460 -0.01 17.60 -7.73
C ILE A 460 -1.21 17.42 -6.80
N SER A 461 -1.40 16.21 -6.28
CA SER A 461 -2.40 15.94 -5.25
C SER A 461 -1.88 16.34 -3.87
N ILE A 462 -2.53 17.32 -3.25
CA ILE A 462 -2.21 17.80 -1.90
C ILE A 462 -3.35 17.43 -0.96
N SER A 463 -3.05 16.63 0.06
CA SER A 463 -4.00 16.39 1.14
C SER A 463 -3.91 17.55 2.14
N ILE A 464 -4.94 18.40 2.18
CA ILE A 464 -5.03 19.50 3.13
C ILE A 464 -5.68 18.96 4.39
N ILE A 465 -4.95 18.99 5.50
CA ILE A 465 -5.50 18.59 6.80
C ILE A 465 -6.28 19.78 7.36
N PRO A 466 -7.61 19.67 7.58
CA PRO A 466 -8.41 20.77 8.08
C PRO A 466 -8.01 21.15 9.52
N ASP A 467 -8.22 22.41 9.89
CA ASP A 467 -7.97 22.89 11.27
C ASP A 467 -8.83 22.17 12.31
N ILE A 468 -10.01 21.74 11.90
CA ILE A 468 -10.93 20.92 12.68
C ILE A 468 -11.29 19.72 11.81
N ILE A 469 -10.95 18.52 12.26
CA ILE A 469 -11.17 17.28 11.54
C ILE A 469 -12.60 16.81 11.84
N PRO A 470 -13.51 16.80 10.86
CA PRO A 470 -14.86 16.31 11.08
C PRO A 470 -14.86 14.79 11.21
N VAL A 471 -15.77 14.26 12.01
CA VAL A 471 -15.93 12.83 12.30
C VAL A 471 -17.41 12.48 12.15
N ALA A 472 -17.73 11.65 11.15
CA ALA A 472 -19.12 11.32 10.81
C ALA A 472 -19.52 9.89 11.18
N THR A 473 -18.54 9.00 11.40
CA THR A 473 -18.76 7.57 11.67
C THR A 473 -17.89 7.09 12.84
N ALA A 474 -18.21 5.92 13.40
CA ALA A 474 -17.39 5.31 14.45
C ALA A 474 -16.00 4.92 13.92
N GLU A 475 -15.91 4.50 12.66
CA GLU A 475 -14.66 4.20 11.96
C GLU A 475 -13.83 5.47 11.72
N ASP A 476 -14.45 6.60 11.34
CA ASP A 476 -13.79 7.91 11.30
C ASP A 476 -13.22 8.30 12.66
N PHE A 477 -13.98 8.08 13.73
CA PHE A 477 -13.55 8.41 15.08
C PHE A 477 -12.26 7.65 15.43
N ILE A 478 -12.22 6.35 15.16
CA ILE A 478 -11.06 5.50 15.43
C ILE A 478 -9.88 5.94 14.56
N SER A 479 -10.05 5.89 13.24
CA SER A 479 -8.96 6.14 12.29
C SER A 479 -8.36 7.54 12.42
N ARG A 480 -9.18 8.58 12.50
CA ARG A 480 -8.72 9.97 12.47
C ARG A 480 -8.14 10.42 13.81
N ILE A 481 -8.75 10.02 14.92
CA ILE A 481 -8.27 10.43 16.25
C ILE A 481 -7.03 9.64 16.65
N THR A 482 -6.93 8.34 16.30
CA THR A 482 -5.70 7.57 16.50
C THR A 482 -4.54 8.11 15.66
N ALA A 483 -4.80 8.58 14.44
CA ALA A 483 -3.75 9.15 13.58
C ALA A 483 -3.24 10.53 14.04
N ALA A 484 -4.01 11.27 14.84
CA ALA A 484 -3.67 12.61 15.30
C ALA A 484 -4.20 12.86 16.72
N THR A 485 -3.62 12.22 17.73
CA THR A 485 -4.08 12.31 19.13
C THR A 485 -3.97 13.70 19.75
N ASP A 486 -3.28 14.63 19.11
CA ASP A 486 -3.16 16.06 19.46
C ASP A 486 -4.04 16.99 18.59
N GLY A 487 -4.81 16.42 17.65
CA GLY A 487 -5.65 17.14 16.70
C GLY A 487 -6.90 17.78 17.30
N SER A 488 -7.55 18.65 16.52
CA SER A 488 -8.87 19.20 16.86
C SER A 488 -9.93 18.50 16.01
N PHE A 489 -10.94 17.94 16.64
CA PHE A 489 -11.98 17.10 16.04
C PHE A 489 -13.35 17.65 16.35
N LYS A 490 -14.27 17.47 15.40
CA LYS A 490 -15.67 17.83 15.56
C LYS A 490 -16.58 16.73 15.03
N LEU A 491 -17.53 16.25 15.82
CA LEU A 491 -18.51 15.30 15.29
C LEU A 491 -19.48 16.02 14.35
N THR A 492 -19.83 15.37 13.25
CA THR A 492 -20.83 15.85 12.29
C THR A 492 -22.06 14.95 12.21
N ALA A 493 -22.05 13.84 12.96
CA ALA A 493 -23.17 12.92 13.11
C ALA A 493 -23.08 12.19 14.45
N ASP A 494 -24.21 11.61 14.87
CA ASP A 494 -24.20 10.59 15.93
C ASP A 494 -23.38 9.38 15.47
N LEU A 495 -22.58 8.83 16.36
CA LEU A 495 -21.73 7.66 16.08
C LEU A 495 -22.35 6.42 16.72
N ASP A 496 -22.45 5.34 15.97
CA ASP A 496 -22.92 4.05 16.47
C ASP A 496 -21.77 3.03 16.47
N PHE A 497 -21.41 2.53 17.66
CA PHE A 497 -20.32 1.57 17.85
C PHE A 497 -20.81 0.11 17.90
N ALA A 498 -22.09 -0.17 17.61
CA ALA A 498 -22.66 -1.51 17.74
C ALA A 498 -21.90 -2.59 16.96
N ASN A 499 -21.31 -2.26 15.80
CA ASN A 499 -20.57 -3.19 14.93
C ASN A 499 -19.07 -2.87 14.85
N VAL A 500 -18.56 -2.03 15.75
CA VAL A 500 -17.20 -1.50 15.65
C VAL A 500 -16.38 -1.99 16.83
N SER A 501 -15.35 -2.79 16.53
CA SER A 501 -14.37 -3.21 17.54
C SER A 501 -13.51 -2.01 17.96
N PHE A 502 -13.54 -1.69 19.25
CA PHE A 502 -12.86 -0.51 19.78
C PHE A 502 -12.27 -0.76 21.16
N ASN A 503 -10.99 -0.41 21.32
CA ASN A 503 -10.21 -0.70 22.54
C ASN A 503 -9.86 0.55 23.36
N GLY A 504 -10.42 1.72 23.02
CA GLY A 504 -10.07 3.00 23.64
C GLY A 504 -8.81 3.64 23.04
N ILE A 505 -8.73 4.97 23.06
CA ILE A 505 -7.58 5.73 22.56
C ILE A 505 -6.70 6.18 23.74
N GLU A 506 -5.39 5.93 23.65
CA GLU A 506 -4.43 6.31 24.69
C GLU A 506 -3.82 7.69 24.44
N ASN A 507 -3.56 8.45 25.52
CA ASN A 507 -2.85 9.72 25.53
C ASN A 507 -3.39 10.80 24.59
N PHE A 508 -4.72 10.92 24.49
CA PHE A 508 -5.34 12.00 23.74
C PHE A 508 -5.06 13.36 24.40
N SER A 509 -4.49 14.30 23.65
CA SER A 509 -4.14 15.66 24.10
C SER A 509 -4.82 16.75 23.26
N GLY A 510 -5.60 16.35 22.27
CA GLY A 510 -6.30 17.23 21.35
C GLY A 510 -7.62 17.81 21.87
N LYS A 511 -8.43 18.30 20.94
CA LYS A 511 -9.77 18.85 21.20
C LYS A 511 -10.83 17.99 20.52
N LEU A 512 -11.91 17.65 21.22
CA LEU A 512 -13.06 16.94 20.66
C LEU A 512 -14.34 17.71 20.99
N ASP A 513 -14.94 18.32 19.97
CA ASP A 513 -16.27 18.94 20.05
C ASP A 513 -17.30 17.94 19.53
N GLY A 514 -18.19 17.47 20.40
CA GLY A 514 -19.30 16.62 20.00
C GLY A 514 -20.35 17.35 19.15
N ASP A 515 -20.35 18.68 19.12
CA ASP A 515 -21.35 19.51 18.41
C ASP A 515 -22.82 19.13 18.70
N GLY A 516 -23.06 18.54 19.89
CA GLY A 516 -24.37 18.06 20.27
C GLY A 516 -24.75 16.68 19.72
N HIS A 517 -23.80 15.93 19.17
CA HIS A 517 -23.96 14.53 18.78
C HIS A 517 -23.68 13.56 19.94
N ILE A 518 -24.04 12.30 19.73
CA ILE A 518 -23.81 11.23 20.71
C ILE A 518 -23.10 10.03 20.12
N ILE A 519 -22.42 9.29 20.98
CA ILE A 519 -21.88 7.96 20.74
C ILE A 519 -22.85 6.94 21.35
N LYS A 520 -23.29 5.95 20.57
CA LYS A 520 -24.23 4.91 21.00
C LYS A 520 -23.56 3.55 20.96
N ASN A 521 -24.04 2.65 21.82
CA ASN A 521 -23.70 1.22 21.78
C ASN A 521 -22.19 0.94 21.91
N LEU A 522 -21.46 1.78 22.64
CA LEU A 522 -20.04 1.59 22.89
C LEU A 522 -19.85 0.38 23.80
N ASN A 523 -19.20 -0.68 23.29
CA ASN A 523 -18.94 -1.90 24.04
C ASN A 523 -17.44 -2.14 24.23
N ILE A 524 -16.94 -1.91 25.45
CA ILE A 524 -15.51 -2.05 25.78
C ILE A 524 -15.38 -3.02 26.96
N GLN A 525 -15.16 -4.31 26.67
CA GLN A 525 -15.12 -5.40 27.66
C GLN A 525 -13.79 -6.18 27.69
N ARG A 526 -12.67 -5.46 27.64
CA ARG A 526 -11.34 -6.08 27.70
C ARG A 526 -11.05 -6.66 29.09
N ALA A 527 -10.67 -7.93 29.17
CA ALA A 527 -10.19 -8.54 30.42
C ALA A 527 -8.76 -8.06 30.78
N GLY A 528 -8.45 -7.88 32.07
CA GLY A 528 -7.09 -7.56 32.56
C GLY A 528 -7.00 -6.31 33.43
N GLU A 529 -5.81 -5.99 33.94
CA GLU A 529 -5.56 -4.78 34.72
C GLU A 529 -5.25 -3.59 33.79
N GLY A 530 -5.98 -2.46 33.94
CA GLY A 530 -5.74 -1.25 33.14
C GLY A 530 -6.96 -0.36 33.01
N LYS A 531 -6.71 0.89 32.56
CA LYS A 531 -7.67 1.98 32.32
C LYS A 531 -8.65 1.60 31.23
N LEU A 532 -9.91 2.05 31.30
CA LEU A 532 -10.89 1.87 30.22
C LEU A 532 -11.84 3.07 30.08
N GLY A 533 -12.18 3.37 28.83
CA GLY A 533 -13.12 4.39 28.39
C GLY A 533 -12.99 4.66 26.89
N LEU A 534 -13.76 5.62 26.37
CA LEU A 534 -13.56 6.15 25.02
C LEU A 534 -12.08 6.54 24.79
N PHE A 535 -11.49 7.16 25.81
CA PHE A 535 -10.08 7.37 25.97
C PHE A 535 -9.56 6.56 27.17
N LEU A 536 -8.48 5.79 26.96
CA LEU A 536 -7.78 5.12 28.05
C LEU A 536 -7.12 6.16 28.98
N SER A 537 -6.52 7.19 28.38
CA SER A 537 -5.96 8.34 29.08
C SER A 537 -6.02 9.61 28.24
N THR A 538 -6.08 10.76 28.92
CA THR A 538 -5.92 12.08 28.29
C THR A 538 -4.82 12.90 28.96
N ILE A 539 -4.23 13.85 28.22
CA ILE A 539 -3.19 14.77 28.67
C ILE A 539 -3.57 16.19 28.23
N GLY A 540 -4.16 16.99 29.11
CA GLY A 540 -4.52 18.38 28.79
C GLY A 540 -5.62 18.54 27.73
N ALA A 541 -6.35 17.48 27.40
CA ALA A 541 -7.36 17.48 26.33
C ALA A 541 -8.59 18.33 26.65
N GLU A 542 -9.28 18.80 25.62
CA GLU A 542 -10.58 19.48 25.72
C GLU A 542 -11.67 18.62 25.07
N ILE A 543 -12.64 18.12 25.84
CA ILE A 543 -13.79 17.35 25.33
C ILE A 543 -15.07 18.11 25.70
N LYS A 544 -15.95 18.38 24.73
CA LYS A 544 -17.21 19.08 25.03
C LYS A 544 -18.39 18.65 24.18
N ASN A 545 -19.61 18.95 24.66
CA ASN A 545 -20.87 18.83 23.91
C ASN A 545 -21.14 17.42 23.34
N LEU A 546 -20.80 16.37 24.10
CA LEU A 546 -20.85 14.99 23.64
C LEU A 546 -21.59 14.09 24.62
N GLY A 547 -22.44 13.20 24.13
CA GLY A 547 -23.12 12.16 24.92
C GLY A 547 -22.62 10.76 24.62
N ILE A 548 -22.66 9.86 25.61
CA ILE A 548 -22.52 8.41 25.43
C ILE A 548 -23.80 7.73 25.92
N GLU A 549 -24.43 6.91 25.09
CA GLU A 549 -25.68 6.22 25.42
C GLU A 549 -25.62 4.72 25.14
N ASN A 550 -26.45 3.93 25.85
CA ASN A 550 -26.65 2.50 25.63
C ASN A 550 -25.35 1.68 25.58
N SER A 551 -24.38 2.04 26.41
CA SER A 551 -23.01 1.52 26.34
C SER A 551 -22.72 0.55 27.50
N VAL A 552 -21.81 -0.41 27.27
CA VAL A 552 -21.35 -1.36 28.28
C VAL A 552 -19.83 -1.30 28.37
N ILE A 553 -19.32 -0.91 29.54
CA ILE A 553 -17.90 -0.56 29.68
C ILE A 553 -17.32 -1.23 30.93
N GLY A 554 -16.19 -1.90 30.71
CA GLY A 554 -15.41 -2.56 31.73
C GLY A 554 -15.92 -3.94 32.15
N THR A 555 -15.05 -4.65 32.84
CA THR A 555 -15.27 -5.98 33.42
C THR A 555 -14.88 -5.96 34.89
N LYS A 556 -15.18 -7.04 35.62
CA LYS A 556 -14.84 -7.19 37.04
C LYS A 556 -13.34 -7.09 37.36
N GLU A 557 -12.45 -7.12 36.38
CA GLU A 557 -10.99 -7.12 36.58
C GLU A 557 -10.34 -5.74 36.34
N ASN A 558 -11.01 -4.81 35.65
CA ASN A 558 -10.39 -3.58 35.17
C ASN A 558 -10.32 -2.47 36.25
N LYS A 559 -9.39 -1.52 36.10
CA LYS A 559 -9.18 -0.42 37.06
C LYS A 559 -9.26 0.94 36.34
N HIS A 560 -9.66 2.01 37.01
CA HIS A 560 -9.79 3.35 36.41
C HIS A 560 -10.75 3.33 35.19
N ILE A 561 -12.04 3.15 35.48
CA ILE A 561 -13.07 3.02 34.45
C ILE A 561 -13.92 4.28 34.41
N GLY A 562 -14.02 4.88 33.23
CA GLY A 562 -14.98 5.93 32.90
C GLY A 562 -15.45 5.78 31.47
N SER A 563 -16.71 6.12 31.16
CA SER A 563 -17.21 5.94 29.79
C SER A 563 -16.47 6.82 28.79
N PHE A 564 -16.12 8.05 29.19
CA PHE A 564 -15.30 8.94 28.39
C PHE A 564 -13.82 8.68 28.61
N ILE A 565 -13.35 8.66 29.86
CA ILE A 565 -11.93 8.65 30.15
C ILE A 565 -11.59 7.70 31.29
N GLY A 566 -10.63 6.79 31.09
CA GLY A 566 -10.07 6.00 32.17
C GLY A 566 -9.27 6.86 33.17
N GLU A 567 -8.22 7.53 32.69
CA GLU A 567 -7.44 8.52 33.46
C GLU A 567 -7.31 9.88 32.76
N MET A 568 -7.78 10.95 33.39
CA MET A 568 -7.74 12.30 32.85
C MET A 568 -6.64 13.12 33.52
N ASN A 569 -5.53 13.40 32.82
CA ASN A 569 -4.39 14.18 33.33
C ASN A 569 -4.44 15.62 32.82
N GLY A 570 -5.04 16.53 33.58
CA GLY A 570 -5.28 17.89 33.13
C GLY A 570 -6.38 17.98 32.05
N GLY A 571 -6.66 19.20 31.58
CA GLY A 571 -7.66 19.44 30.53
C GLY A 571 -9.07 19.68 31.05
N ASN A 572 -10.05 19.69 30.16
CA ASN A 572 -11.44 19.99 30.45
C ASN A 572 -12.40 18.98 29.79
N ILE A 573 -13.41 18.52 30.54
CA ILE A 573 -14.59 17.84 29.99
C ILE A 573 -15.83 18.65 30.38
N ASP A 574 -16.53 19.19 29.38
CA ASP A 574 -17.60 20.17 29.58
C ASP A 574 -18.87 19.86 28.79
N GLY A 575 -20.04 19.99 29.40
CA GLY A 575 -21.29 19.79 28.66
C GLY A 575 -21.46 18.38 28.09
N CYS A 576 -20.98 17.36 28.82
CA CYS A 576 -20.99 15.96 28.38
C CYS A 576 -21.88 15.09 29.28
N TYR A 577 -22.41 13.99 28.74
CA TYR A 577 -23.25 13.07 29.55
C TYR A 577 -23.10 11.60 29.22
N VAL A 578 -23.43 10.74 30.19
CA VAL A 578 -23.52 9.28 30.02
C VAL A 578 -24.90 8.80 30.41
N GLY A 579 -25.69 8.38 29.43
CA GLY A 579 -27.07 7.92 29.59
C GLY A 579 -27.21 6.41 29.43
N ASN A 580 -28.11 5.79 30.20
CA ASN A 580 -28.59 4.42 29.99
C ASN A 580 -27.47 3.38 29.73
N SER A 581 -26.37 3.48 30.48
CA SER A 581 -25.15 2.69 30.26
C SER A 581 -24.79 1.89 31.51
N ARG A 582 -24.05 0.79 31.33
CA ARG A 582 -23.56 -0.08 32.40
C ARG A 582 -22.04 0.01 32.49
N ILE A 583 -21.52 0.48 33.63
CA ILE A 583 -20.09 0.62 33.89
C ILE A 583 -19.69 -0.27 35.06
N VAL A 584 -18.79 -1.21 34.82
CA VAL A 584 -18.33 -2.21 35.81
C VAL A 584 -16.81 -2.26 35.85
N GLY A 585 -16.24 -2.22 37.05
CA GLY A 585 -14.79 -2.33 37.23
C GLY A 585 -14.41 -2.90 38.59
N LYS A 586 -13.14 -3.23 38.77
CA LYS A 586 -12.52 -3.62 40.04
C LYS A 586 -12.23 -2.41 40.93
N ASP A 587 -11.68 -1.35 40.35
CA ASP A 587 -11.11 -0.23 41.11
C ASP A 587 -11.30 1.11 40.38
N HIS A 588 -11.50 2.20 41.14
CA HIS A 588 -11.79 3.56 40.65
C HIS A 588 -12.80 3.60 39.48
N VAL A 589 -14.07 3.32 39.75
CA VAL A 589 -15.12 3.25 38.73
C VAL A 589 -16.02 4.48 38.83
N GLY A 590 -16.12 5.25 37.74
CA GLY A 590 -17.03 6.37 37.56
C GLY A 590 -17.81 6.27 36.26
N ALA A 591 -18.96 6.94 36.14
CA ALA A 591 -19.70 6.91 34.88
C ALA A 591 -18.96 7.66 33.76
N LEU A 592 -18.37 8.82 34.04
CA LEU A 592 -17.66 9.63 33.02
C LEU A 592 -16.16 9.40 33.04
N VAL A 593 -15.55 9.48 34.23
CA VAL A 593 -14.10 9.41 34.41
C VAL A 593 -13.72 8.42 35.51
N GLY A 594 -12.78 7.52 35.24
CA GLY A 594 -12.26 6.61 36.26
C GLY A 594 -11.44 7.35 37.32
N GLN A 595 -10.40 8.05 36.87
CA GLN A 595 -9.54 8.87 37.71
C GLN A 595 -9.30 10.26 37.12
N LEU A 596 -9.64 11.29 37.89
CA LEU A 596 -9.52 12.69 37.53
C LEU A 596 -8.30 13.31 38.22
N ASN A 597 -7.22 13.57 37.48
CA ASN A 597 -5.91 13.95 37.99
C ASN A 597 -5.58 15.46 37.86
N SER A 598 -4.40 15.83 38.36
CA SER A 598 -3.98 17.20 38.61
C SER A 598 -4.24 18.17 37.46
N GLY A 599 -4.96 19.25 37.74
CA GLY A 599 -5.26 20.31 36.78
C GLY A 599 -6.44 20.02 35.85
N ALA A 600 -7.15 18.91 36.03
CA ALA A 600 -8.36 18.59 35.27
C ALA A 600 -9.60 19.31 35.84
N LEU A 601 -10.50 19.72 34.94
CA LEU A 601 -11.82 20.27 35.24
C LEU A 601 -12.89 19.42 34.57
N MET A 602 -13.90 19.00 35.33
CA MET A 602 -15.16 18.46 34.80
C MET A 602 -16.28 19.42 35.15
N SER A 603 -16.92 20.01 34.14
CA SER A 603 -18.01 20.96 34.33
C SER A 603 -19.25 20.63 33.49
N ASN A 604 -20.43 21.04 33.97
CA ASN A 604 -21.68 20.91 33.22
C ASN A 604 -21.92 19.47 32.71
N CYS A 605 -21.64 18.47 33.53
CA CYS A 605 -21.73 17.07 33.13
C CYS A 605 -22.78 16.30 33.93
N TYR A 606 -23.36 15.25 33.34
CA TYR A 606 -24.23 14.36 34.12
C TYR A 606 -24.23 12.89 33.69
N SER A 607 -24.77 12.03 34.54
CA SER A 607 -25.03 10.64 34.17
C SER A 607 -26.27 10.05 34.82
N THR A 608 -26.90 9.12 34.09
CA THR A 608 -28.00 8.25 34.57
C THR A 608 -27.58 6.78 34.67
N ALA A 609 -26.29 6.50 34.49
CA ALA A 609 -25.78 5.15 34.32
C ALA A 609 -25.83 4.30 35.61
N TYR A 610 -25.78 2.99 35.43
CA TYR A 610 -25.49 2.05 36.50
C TYR A 610 -23.98 1.90 36.64
N VAL A 611 -23.44 2.20 37.83
CA VAL A 611 -22.01 2.14 38.15
C VAL A 611 -21.76 1.10 39.24
N GLN A 612 -20.86 0.16 39.00
CA GLN A 612 -20.54 -0.89 39.97
C GLN A 612 -19.05 -1.17 40.08
N THR A 613 -18.58 -1.30 41.33
CA THR A 613 -17.29 -1.93 41.61
C THR A 613 -17.44 -3.38 42.05
N THR A 614 -16.44 -4.20 41.73
CA THR A 614 -16.25 -5.54 42.27
C THR A 614 -15.16 -5.58 43.34
N GLY A 615 -14.31 -4.56 43.40
CA GLY A 615 -13.29 -4.37 44.43
C GLY A 615 -13.60 -3.14 45.29
N TRP A 616 -12.95 -2.02 44.99
CA TRP A 616 -12.81 -0.90 45.92
C TRP A 616 -13.80 0.24 45.62
N GLN A 617 -13.34 1.38 45.10
CA GLN A 617 -14.09 2.65 45.21
C GLN A 617 -14.92 2.99 43.96
N ALA A 618 -16.14 3.45 44.21
CA ALA A 618 -17.14 3.79 43.18
C ALA A 618 -17.63 5.22 43.38
N GLY A 619 -17.67 6.01 42.32
CA GLY A 619 -18.34 7.30 42.30
C GLY A 619 -19.37 7.36 41.18
N GLY A 620 -20.48 8.05 41.39
CA GLY A 620 -21.50 8.15 40.33
C GLY A 620 -20.97 8.82 39.05
N LEU A 621 -20.17 9.88 39.15
CA LEU A 621 -19.51 10.50 37.99
C LEU A 621 -18.04 10.13 37.88
N VAL A 622 -17.31 10.17 38.99
CA VAL A 622 -15.85 10.01 39.03
C VAL A 622 -15.42 8.97 40.06
N GLY A 623 -14.64 7.97 39.65
CA GLY A 623 -14.16 6.93 40.56
C GLY A 623 -13.20 7.47 41.63
N SER A 624 -12.16 8.19 41.22
CA SER A 624 -11.22 8.87 42.13
C SER A 624 -10.79 10.25 41.63
N ILE A 625 -10.47 11.16 42.56
CA ILE A 625 -10.05 12.53 42.27
C ILE A 625 -8.70 12.86 42.92
N ASN A 626 -7.80 13.53 42.19
CA ASN A 626 -6.48 13.95 42.64
C ASN A 626 -6.08 15.33 42.09
N ASN A 627 -6.11 16.36 42.94
CA ASN A 627 -5.83 17.75 42.61
C ASN A 627 -6.64 18.30 41.41
N ALA A 628 -7.93 17.98 41.37
CA ALA A 628 -8.84 18.34 40.27
C ALA A 628 -10.17 18.92 40.78
N THR A 629 -10.99 19.46 39.88
CA THR A 629 -12.28 20.08 40.23
C THR A 629 -13.44 19.49 39.44
N ILE A 630 -14.55 19.23 40.14
CA ILE A 630 -15.87 18.96 39.57
C ILE A 630 -16.79 20.14 39.88
N ASP A 631 -17.41 20.71 38.86
CA ASP A 631 -18.31 21.86 38.98
C ASP A 631 -19.62 21.63 38.22
N LYS A 632 -20.73 22.16 38.72
CA LYS A 632 -22.03 22.20 38.02
C LYS A 632 -22.46 20.88 37.38
N SER A 633 -22.33 19.78 38.10
CA SER A 633 -22.55 18.44 37.55
C SER A 633 -23.50 17.61 38.43
N TYR A 634 -24.15 16.59 37.87
CA TYR A 634 -25.04 15.72 38.65
C TYR A 634 -25.03 14.25 38.25
N PHE A 635 -25.38 13.39 39.20
CA PHE A 635 -25.59 11.96 38.95
C PHE A 635 -27.00 11.56 39.37
N SER A 636 -27.73 10.80 38.55
CA SER A 636 -29.12 10.36 38.84
C SER A 636 -29.34 8.85 38.71
N GLY A 637 -28.26 8.10 38.43
CA GLY A 637 -28.31 6.65 38.29
C GLY A 637 -28.23 5.91 39.63
N VAL A 638 -27.59 4.74 39.59
CA VAL A 638 -27.33 3.88 40.75
C VAL A 638 -25.83 3.61 40.88
N VAL A 639 -25.29 3.75 42.10
CA VAL A 639 -23.90 3.40 42.41
C VAL A 639 -23.85 2.23 43.38
N VAL A 640 -23.07 1.20 43.05
CA VAL A 640 -22.87 0.01 43.87
C VAL A 640 -21.37 -0.20 44.11
N GLY A 641 -20.91 0.19 45.29
CA GLY A 641 -19.56 -0.14 45.77
C GLY A 641 -19.53 -1.45 46.54
N ASN A 642 -18.51 -2.27 46.32
CA ASN A 642 -18.38 -3.54 47.03
C ASN A 642 -17.71 -3.40 48.40
N TRP A 643 -16.72 -2.49 48.53
CA TRP A 643 -15.94 -2.34 49.77
C TRP A 643 -16.11 -0.95 50.39
N ASN A 644 -15.19 -0.02 50.14
CA ASN A 644 -15.15 1.26 50.81
C ASN A 644 -15.19 2.45 49.85
N ARG A 645 -15.61 3.60 50.41
CA ARG A 645 -15.61 4.91 49.75
C ARG A 645 -16.46 4.94 48.48
N THR A 646 -17.76 4.81 48.69
CA THR A 646 -18.78 4.99 47.66
C THR A 646 -19.42 6.36 47.79
N GLY A 647 -19.45 7.13 46.72
CA GLY A 647 -20.08 8.45 46.69
C GLY A 647 -21.01 8.63 45.50
N GLY A 648 -22.07 9.42 45.67
CA GLY A 648 -23.00 9.76 44.59
C GLY A 648 -22.35 10.55 43.45
N ILE A 649 -21.29 11.34 43.72
CA ILE A 649 -20.53 12.07 42.70
C ILE A 649 -19.11 11.52 42.57
N VAL A 650 -18.36 11.44 43.68
CA VAL A 650 -16.96 10.96 43.71
C VAL A 650 -16.78 9.85 44.73
N GLY A 651 -16.07 8.77 44.36
CA GLY A 651 -15.72 7.69 45.29
C GLY A 651 -14.58 8.07 46.24
N LEU A 652 -13.36 8.16 45.69
CA LEU A 652 -12.10 8.28 46.46
C LEU A 652 -11.39 9.63 46.26
N LYS A 653 -10.71 10.10 47.31
CA LYS A 653 -9.62 11.08 47.20
C LYS A 653 -8.28 10.38 47.07
N ASN A 654 -7.55 10.63 45.97
CA ASN A 654 -6.15 10.22 45.81
C ASN A 654 -5.23 11.41 46.10
N GLY A 655 -4.17 11.18 46.90
CA GLY A 655 -3.24 12.22 47.38
C GLY A 655 -3.50 12.68 48.83
N GLY A 656 -2.61 13.53 49.36
CA GLY A 656 -2.67 14.04 50.75
C GLY A 656 -3.75 15.10 51.01
N ASP A 657 -3.92 15.51 52.26
CA ASP A 657 -4.97 16.47 52.70
C ASP A 657 -4.76 17.93 52.21
N GLU A 658 -3.60 18.23 51.61
CA GLU A 658 -3.26 19.54 51.01
C GLU A 658 -3.62 19.64 49.51
N THR A 659 -4.29 18.63 48.96
CA THR A 659 -4.65 18.58 47.53
C THR A 659 -5.83 19.50 47.20
N GLY A 660 -5.78 20.23 46.08
CA GLY A 660 -6.83 21.15 45.61
C GLY A 660 -8.10 20.46 45.09
N ASN A 661 -8.44 19.27 45.62
CA ASN A 661 -9.62 18.50 45.24
C ASN A 661 -10.91 19.22 45.62
N SER A 662 -11.80 19.49 44.66
CA SER A 662 -13.06 20.19 44.92
C SER A 662 -14.24 19.62 44.15
N VAL A 663 -15.39 19.52 44.83
CA VAL A 663 -16.70 19.29 44.23
C VAL A 663 -17.58 20.46 44.60
N LYS A 664 -18.04 21.21 43.61
CA LYS A 664 -18.81 22.44 43.88
C LYS A 664 -20.03 22.59 42.99
N ASN A 665 -21.04 23.30 43.49
CA ASN A 665 -22.26 23.63 42.75
C ASN A 665 -22.94 22.40 42.12
N SER A 666 -22.81 21.23 42.74
CA SER A 666 -23.15 19.95 42.13
C SER A 666 -24.25 19.26 42.93
N VAL A 667 -24.96 18.34 42.29
CA VAL A 667 -26.15 17.72 42.87
C VAL A 667 -26.14 16.22 42.69
N ASN A 668 -26.38 15.46 43.76
CA ASN A 668 -26.66 14.03 43.65
C ASN A 668 -28.18 13.79 43.60
N LEU A 669 -28.65 13.13 42.55
CA LEU A 669 -30.04 12.75 42.31
C LEU A 669 -30.21 11.22 42.26
N ALA A 670 -29.21 10.47 42.70
CA ALA A 670 -29.23 9.02 42.65
C ALA A 670 -30.44 8.45 43.40
N SER A 671 -30.99 7.35 42.88
CA SER A 671 -32.01 6.60 43.62
C SER A 671 -31.37 5.76 44.74
N TYR A 672 -30.23 5.14 44.44
CA TYR A 672 -29.49 4.32 45.40
C TYR A 672 -27.98 4.56 45.34
N ILE A 673 -27.38 4.65 46.52
CA ILE A 673 -25.93 4.63 46.73
C ILE A 673 -25.63 3.51 47.72
N LEU A 674 -25.07 2.42 47.22
CA LEU A 674 -24.85 1.20 48.00
C LEU A 674 -23.35 0.99 48.24
N GLY A 675 -22.96 0.68 49.47
CA GLY A 675 -21.54 0.45 49.80
C GLY A 675 -21.36 -0.18 51.17
N ALA A 676 -20.42 -1.13 51.29
CA ALA A 676 -20.23 -1.87 52.54
C ALA A 676 -19.69 -1.02 53.71
N ASP A 677 -18.97 0.07 53.41
CA ASP A 677 -18.36 0.97 54.39
C ASP A 677 -18.87 2.42 54.25
N SER A 678 -20.00 2.71 54.91
CA SER A 678 -20.56 4.05 55.11
C SER A 678 -20.58 4.94 53.84
N PRO A 679 -21.30 4.53 52.78
CA PRO A 679 -21.45 5.32 51.56
C PRO A 679 -21.92 6.75 51.88
N LYS A 680 -21.58 7.70 51.01
CA LYS A 680 -21.94 9.12 51.14
C LYS A 680 -22.73 9.62 49.96
N ARG A 681 -23.61 10.59 50.21
CA ARG A 681 -24.50 11.10 49.15
C ARG A 681 -23.76 11.88 48.07
N VAL A 682 -22.68 12.59 48.41
CA VAL A 682 -21.91 13.40 47.44
C VAL A 682 -20.50 12.82 47.25
N VAL A 683 -19.67 12.75 48.30
CA VAL A 683 -18.28 12.26 48.19
C VAL A 683 -17.97 11.14 49.19
N GLY A 684 -17.50 10.00 48.69
CA GLY A 684 -17.27 8.78 49.47
C GLY A 684 -16.08 8.83 50.43
N ASP A 685 -15.18 9.81 50.30
CA ASP A 685 -13.97 9.95 51.12
C ASP A 685 -13.75 11.39 51.62
N GLY A 686 -13.12 11.53 52.78
CA GLY A 686 -12.91 12.80 53.46
C GLY A 686 -11.76 13.64 52.87
N GLY A 687 -11.85 14.97 53.03
CA GLY A 687 -10.81 15.90 52.59
C GLY A 687 -10.88 16.29 51.10
N ILE A 688 -12.00 16.01 50.43
CA ILE A 688 -12.40 16.71 49.20
C ILE A 688 -13.18 17.96 49.63
N LYS A 689 -12.82 19.13 49.09
CA LYS A 689 -13.51 20.39 49.40
C LYS A 689 -14.88 20.41 48.71
N VAL A 690 -15.95 20.15 49.47
CA VAL A 690 -17.32 20.25 48.98
C VAL A 690 -17.84 21.67 49.18
N GLU A 691 -18.44 22.26 48.15
CA GLU A 691 -19.04 23.59 48.22
C GLU A 691 -20.41 23.59 47.53
N ASN A 692 -21.42 24.22 48.15
CA ASN A 692 -22.72 24.44 47.51
C ASN A 692 -23.30 23.18 46.84
N SER A 693 -23.23 22.03 47.52
CA SER A 693 -23.64 20.74 46.96
C SER A 693 -24.83 20.15 47.69
N TYR A 694 -25.73 19.52 46.94
CA TYR A 694 -27.00 19.01 47.46
C TYR A 694 -27.23 17.55 47.07
N SER A 695 -28.13 16.87 47.79
CA SER A 695 -28.61 15.55 47.42
C SER A 695 -30.12 15.46 47.52
N LEU A 696 -30.75 14.78 46.55
CA LEU A 696 -32.18 14.53 46.54
C LEU A 696 -32.58 13.81 47.82
N LEU A 697 -33.57 14.35 48.55
CA LEU A 697 -34.01 13.83 49.84
C LEU A 697 -34.47 12.36 49.75
N SER A 698 -35.01 11.92 48.61
CA SER A 698 -35.40 10.52 48.41
C SER A 698 -34.25 9.56 48.13
N THR A 699 -33.00 10.04 48.00
CA THR A 699 -31.82 9.19 47.80
C THR A 699 -31.71 8.18 48.95
N ARG A 700 -31.62 6.89 48.61
CA ARG A 700 -31.47 5.80 49.57
C ARG A 700 -30.01 5.36 49.65
N ILE A 701 -29.48 5.27 50.86
CA ILE A 701 -28.08 5.00 51.11
C ILE A 701 -27.89 3.94 52.20
N GLY A 702 -27.03 2.95 51.94
CA GLY A 702 -26.79 1.84 52.87
C GLY A 702 -25.92 0.74 52.26
N LYS A 703 -25.72 -0.37 52.98
CA LYS A 703 -24.86 -1.47 52.51
C LYS A 703 -25.42 -2.23 51.33
N ASN A 704 -26.73 -2.35 51.34
CA ASN A 704 -27.56 -2.98 50.34
C ASN A 704 -28.91 -2.27 50.41
N VAL A 705 -29.83 -2.66 49.56
CA VAL A 705 -31.10 -1.94 49.41
C VAL A 705 -32.04 -2.13 50.60
N VAL A 706 -31.97 -3.28 51.27
CA VAL A 706 -32.78 -3.53 52.47
C VAL A 706 -32.34 -2.58 53.59
N GLU A 707 -31.04 -2.39 53.73
CA GLU A 707 -30.44 -1.50 54.72
C GLU A 707 -30.39 -0.03 54.28
N ALA A 708 -30.78 0.27 53.04
CA ALA A 708 -30.70 1.62 52.50
C ALA A 708 -31.77 2.52 53.12
N VAL A 709 -31.35 3.63 53.71
CA VAL A 709 -32.21 4.61 54.38
C VAL A 709 -32.07 5.99 53.73
N THR A 710 -33.04 6.86 53.99
CA THR A 710 -32.87 8.30 53.71
C THR A 710 -32.07 8.92 54.84
N ILE A 711 -31.09 9.75 54.49
CA ILE A 711 -30.35 10.60 55.43
C ILE A 711 -30.84 12.03 55.27
N ILE A 712 -30.91 12.78 56.37
CA ILE A 712 -31.22 14.22 56.40
C ILE A 712 -29.91 14.96 56.65
N SER A 713 -29.63 16.00 55.86
CA SER A 713 -28.49 16.88 56.07
C SER A 713 -28.80 18.28 55.54
N GLU A 714 -28.40 19.30 56.29
CA GLU A 714 -28.51 20.71 55.89
C GLU A 714 -27.17 21.28 55.43
N ASP A 715 -26.11 20.45 55.43
CA ASP A 715 -24.73 20.89 55.21
C ASP A 715 -24.33 20.88 53.73
N VAL A 716 -24.27 22.07 53.13
CA VAL A 716 -23.85 22.28 51.73
C VAL A 716 -22.35 22.09 51.50
N ILE A 717 -21.53 21.93 52.55
CA ILE A 717 -20.08 21.69 52.48
C ILE A 717 -19.67 20.31 53.01
N GLY A 718 -20.63 19.49 53.42
CA GLY A 718 -20.41 18.14 53.95
C GLY A 718 -20.41 17.06 52.89
N GLN A 719 -19.88 15.87 53.23
CA GLN A 719 -19.81 14.72 52.32
C GLN A 719 -21.17 14.22 51.82
N ASP A 720 -22.25 14.54 52.55
CA ASP A 720 -23.62 14.15 52.23
C ASP A 720 -24.42 15.27 51.54
N GLY A 721 -23.88 16.49 51.43
CA GLY A 721 -24.58 17.65 50.86
C GLY A 721 -25.87 18.02 51.62
N ALA A 722 -26.46 19.17 51.28
CA ALA A 722 -27.74 19.57 51.85
C ALA A 722 -28.92 18.91 51.13
N ASP A 723 -30.04 18.75 51.81
CA ASP A 723 -31.24 18.14 51.26
C ASP A 723 -31.89 19.04 50.21
N ILE A 724 -32.38 18.42 49.14
CA ILE A 724 -33.26 19.07 48.18
C ILE A 724 -34.47 18.19 47.85
N SER A 725 -35.65 18.82 47.74
CA SER A 725 -36.88 18.12 47.38
C SER A 725 -36.97 17.83 45.88
N LEU A 726 -37.78 16.82 45.52
CA LEU A 726 -38.07 16.48 44.13
C LEU A 726 -38.64 17.67 43.32
N GLN A 727 -39.46 18.49 43.97
CA GLN A 727 -40.02 19.69 43.34
C GLN A 727 -38.95 20.73 43.02
N GLN A 728 -37.99 20.95 43.93
CA GLN A 728 -36.92 21.93 43.74
C GLN A 728 -35.93 21.51 42.65
N VAL A 729 -35.56 20.22 42.56
CA VAL A 729 -34.67 19.69 41.48
C VAL A 729 -35.34 19.67 40.10
N ARG A 730 -36.64 19.95 40.02
CA ARG A 730 -37.38 20.11 38.75
C ARG A 730 -37.68 21.58 38.44
N THR A 731 -37.07 22.51 39.18
CA THR A 731 -37.29 23.97 39.02
C THR A 731 -36.01 24.67 38.59
N ALA A 732 -36.06 25.42 37.48
CA ALA A 732 -34.88 26.07 36.90
C ALA A 732 -34.24 27.12 37.83
N SER A 733 -35.04 27.80 38.67
CA SER A 733 -34.53 28.79 39.63
C SER A 733 -33.58 28.20 40.67
N PHE A 734 -33.76 26.94 41.08
CA PHE A 734 -32.81 26.29 41.98
C PHE A 734 -31.42 26.21 41.34
N TYR A 735 -31.33 25.72 40.11
CA TYR A 735 -30.06 25.59 39.40
C TYR A 735 -29.43 26.94 39.09
N ALA A 736 -30.21 27.92 38.61
CA ALA A 736 -29.71 29.25 38.28
C ALA A 736 -29.32 30.08 39.52
N GLU A 737 -30.20 30.17 40.51
CA GLU A 737 -30.02 31.07 41.65
C GLU A 737 -29.20 30.44 42.77
N THR A 738 -29.35 29.13 43.03
CA THR A 738 -28.62 28.44 44.10
C THR A 738 -27.32 27.84 43.59
N LEU A 739 -27.37 26.97 42.57
CA LEU A 739 -26.17 26.29 42.05
C LEU A 739 -25.36 27.13 41.03
N LYS A 740 -25.87 28.29 40.60
CA LYS A 740 -25.18 29.16 39.61
C LYS A 740 -24.91 28.46 38.28
N TRP A 741 -25.82 27.57 37.87
CA TRP A 741 -25.82 26.95 36.55
C TRP A 741 -26.34 27.94 35.51
N ASP A 742 -25.79 27.85 34.29
CA ASP A 742 -26.29 28.61 33.17
C ASP A 742 -27.48 27.88 32.54
N MET A 743 -28.68 28.29 32.94
CA MET A 743 -29.96 27.76 32.41
C MET A 743 -30.39 28.45 31.12
N GLU A 744 -29.63 29.45 30.62
CA GLU A 744 -29.92 30.14 29.38
C GLU A 744 -29.21 29.48 28.19
N SER A 745 -27.93 29.14 28.36
CA SER A 745 -27.09 28.62 27.28
C SER A 745 -26.74 27.14 27.40
N THR A 746 -26.62 26.59 28.62
CA THR A 746 -26.03 25.26 28.84
C THR A 746 -27.06 24.21 29.23
N TRP A 747 -27.91 24.52 30.19
CA TRP A 747 -28.87 23.59 30.79
C TRP A 747 -30.31 23.99 30.50
N ILE A 748 -31.22 23.02 30.46
CA ILE A 748 -32.65 23.23 30.34
C ILE A 748 -33.43 22.15 31.11
N ILE A 749 -34.56 22.51 31.70
CA ILE A 749 -35.48 21.53 32.29
C ILE A 749 -36.58 21.24 31.26
N PRO A 750 -36.75 19.98 30.82
CA PRO A 750 -37.83 19.62 29.91
C PRO A 750 -39.22 19.95 30.49
N LEU A 751 -40.17 20.35 29.63
CA LEU A 751 -41.54 20.72 30.03
C LEU A 751 -42.44 19.50 30.35
N ASP A 752 -41.88 18.31 30.48
CA ASP A 752 -42.62 17.07 30.74
C ASP A 752 -43.05 16.92 32.22
N GLY A 753 -42.53 17.78 33.11
CA GLY A 753 -42.87 17.79 34.54
C GLY A 753 -42.18 16.69 35.36
N GLU A 754 -41.45 15.78 34.71
CA GLU A 754 -40.87 14.59 35.34
C GLU A 754 -39.34 14.52 35.22
N SER A 755 -38.74 15.17 34.22
CA SER A 755 -37.30 15.13 33.96
C SER A 755 -36.47 16.07 34.84
N TYR A 756 -35.22 15.67 35.09
CA TYR A 756 -34.16 16.52 35.64
C TYR A 756 -33.56 17.42 34.54
N PRO A 757 -32.70 18.41 34.88
CA PRO A 757 -32.05 19.23 33.85
C PRO A 757 -31.24 18.37 32.87
N VAL A 758 -31.37 18.66 31.59
CA VAL A 758 -30.57 18.09 30.51
C VAL A 758 -29.76 19.20 29.84
N LEU A 759 -28.76 18.81 29.06
CA LEU A 759 -27.98 19.78 28.29
C LEU A 759 -28.84 20.33 27.17
N LYS A 760 -28.78 21.64 26.96
CA LYS A 760 -29.67 22.34 26.02
C LYS A 760 -29.52 21.84 24.58
N TRP A 761 -28.28 21.56 24.17
CA TRP A 761 -27.98 20.98 22.86
C TRP A 761 -28.72 19.65 22.62
N GLN A 762 -29.05 18.88 23.67
CA GLN A 762 -29.78 17.61 23.49
C GLN A 762 -31.21 17.82 22.97
N LEU A 763 -31.86 18.94 23.29
CA LEU A 763 -33.20 19.27 22.78
C LEU A 763 -33.18 19.87 21.38
N GLU A 764 -32.03 20.40 20.96
CA GLU A 764 -31.84 21.04 19.65
C GLU A 764 -31.52 20.02 18.54
N ARG A 765 -31.34 18.75 18.89
CA ARG A 765 -31.11 17.62 17.97
C ARG A 765 -32.36 17.27 17.16
N GLU A 766 -32.15 16.84 15.91
CA GLU A 766 -33.24 16.37 15.02
C GLU A 766 -33.98 15.15 15.57
N SER A 767 -33.25 14.21 16.18
CA SER A 767 -33.82 13.09 16.94
C SER A 767 -34.26 13.57 18.31
N LYS A 768 -35.54 13.98 18.43
CA LYS A 768 -36.11 14.43 19.71
C LYS A 768 -35.85 13.41 20.81
N ILE A 769 -35.35 13.87 21.97
CA ILE A 769 -35.28 13.08 23.20
C ILE A 769 -36.66 12.48 23.49
N GLN A 770 -36.74 11.18 23.79
CA GLN A 770 -37.97 10.59 24.30
C GLN A 770 -38.26 11.15 25.71
N THR A 771 -39.45 11.73 25.90
CA THR A 771 -39.88 12.28 27.20
C THR A 771 -39.90 11.20 28.29
N GLY A 772 -39.38 11.49 29.49
CA GLY A 772 -39.37 10.55 30.62
C GLY A 772 -38.15 9.60 30.74
N LEU A 773 -37.13 9.72 29.86
CA LEU A 773 -35.95 8.83 29.86
C LEU A 773 -34.97 9.06 31.03
N TYR A 774 -35.05 10.22 31.70
CA TYR A 774 -34.08 10.65 32.72
C TYR A 774 -34.71 10.84 34.10
N VAL A 775 -35.85 10.20 34.34
CA VAL A 775 -36.35 9.97 35.71
C VAL A 775 -35.35 9.03 36.37
N GLY A 776 -34.80 9.39 37.53
CA GLY A 776 -33.86 8.53 38.26
C GLY A 776 -34.40 7.10 38.37
N ILE A 777 -33.53 6.10 38.27
CA ILE A 777 -33.94 4.69 38.27
C ILE A 777 -34.54 4.33 39.63
N GLU A 778 -35.87 4.41 39.80
CA GLU A 778 -36.58 3.90 40.97
C GLU A 778 -36.55 2.35 40.97
N VAL A 779 -35.47 1.77 41.50
CA VAL A 779 -35.38 0.31 41.67
C VAL A 779 -36.20 -0.12 42.88
N GLN A 780 -37.17 -1.02 42.71
CA GLN A 780 -38.02 -1.49 43.82
C GLN A 780 -37.22 -2.39 44.79
N PRO A 781 -37.40 -2.29 46.13
CA PRO A 781 -36.59 -3.02 47.10
C PRO A 781 -36.53 -4.57 46.94
N ALA A 782 -37.57 -5.17 46.34
CA ALA A 782 -37.64 -6.60 46.05
C ALA A 782 -36.68 -7.05 44.93
N GLN A 783 -36.24 -6.13 44.05
CA GLN A 783 -35.34 -6.42 42.92
C GLN A 783 -33.86 -6.47 43.32
N ILE A 784 -33.50 -6.08 44.55
CA ILE A 784 -32.11 -6.11 45.04
C ILE A 784 -31.87 -7.22 46.08
N THR A 785 -32.93 -7.87 46.57
CA THR A 785 -32.82 -8.98 47.53
C THR A 785 -32.55 -10.34 46.87
N GLU A 786 -32.76 -10.46 45.56
CA GLU A 786 -32.27 -11.59 44.79
C GLU A 786 -30.78 -11.38 44.49
N ARG A 787 -29.95 -12.07 45.28
CA ARG A 787 -28.52 -12.21 45.05
C ARG A 787 -28.26 -12.56 43.57
N LEU A 788 -27.63 -11.64 42.85
CA LEU A 788 -27.12 -11.88 41.50
C LEU A 788 -25.90 -12.82 41.57
N TYR A 789 -26.14 -14.10 41.82
CA TYR A 789 -25.21 -15.17 41.50
C TYR A 789 -25.45 -15.57 40.04
N LEU A 790 -24.50 -15.26 39.16
CA LEU A 790 -24.29 -16.05 37.96
C LEU A 790 -22.86 -16.62 38.03
N SER A 791 -22.73 -17.80 38.65
CA SER A 791 -21.70 -18.75 38.24
C SER A 791 -22.10 -20.18 38.63
N MET A 792 -21.94 -21.07 37.65
CA MET A 792 -21.92 -22.54 37.70
C MET A 792 -23.32 -23.17 37.83
N ASP A 793 -23.86 -23.92 36.86
CA ASP A 793 -23.25 -24.86 35.90
C ASP A 793 -23.92 -24.82 34.49
N SER A 794 -23.08 -24.96 33.45
CA SER A 794 -23.29 -25.38 32.04
C SER A 794 -24.66 -25.17 31.36
N TYR A 795 -24.80 -24.44 30.23
CA TYR A 795 -24.04 -24.52 28.96
C TYR A 795 -23.54 -23.15 28.44
N VAL A 796 -22.63 -23.20 27.46
CA VAL A 796 -21.60 -22.21 27.08
C VAL A 796 -22.21 -21.03 26.27
N LEU A 797 -22.23 -19.81 26.84
CA LEU A 797 -22.55 -18.55 26.14
C LEU A 797 -21.64 -18.16 24.95
N PRO A 798 -20.40 -18.66 24.81
CA PRO A 798 -19.56 -18.48 23.60
C PRO A 798 -20.13 -18.93 22.23
N GLN A 799 -21.41 -19.30 22.16
CA GLN A 799 -22.04 -19.98 21.01
C GLN A 799 -23.12 -19.10 20.34
N PHE A 800 -23.20 -17.83 20.74
CA PHE A 800 -23.99 -16.80 20.09
C PHE A 800 -23.10 -15.57 19.87
N ILE A 801 -22.73 -15.31 18.62
CA ILE A 801 -22.25 -13.99 18.22
C ILE A 801 -23.49 -13.23 17.75
N SER A 802 -23.97 -12.30 18.56
CA SER A 802 -24.68 -11.16 17.96
C SER A 802 -23.67 -10.55 16.99
N THR A 803 -24.02 -10.35 15.73
CA THR A 803 -23.17 -9.58 14.77
C THR A 803 -22.73 -8.23 15.32
N ASN A 804 -23.39 -7.78 16.40
CA ASN A 804 -23.29 -6.49 17.03
C ASN A 804 -22.87 -6.56 18.53
N GLY A 805 -22.33 -7.70 19.00
CA GLY A 805 -21.85 -7.84 20.40
C GLY A 805 -22.86 -7.60 21.55
N LEU A 806 -24.18 -7.66 21.29
CA LEU A 806 -25.23 -7.37 22.28
C LEU A 806 -25.62 -8.59 23.14
N THR A 807 -25.93 -8.33 24.41
CA THR A 807 -26.72 -9.20 25.29
C THR A 807 -28.21 -8.97 25.01
N LEU A 808 -29.00 -10.05 24.98
CA LEU A 808 -30.46 -10.02 24.84
C LEU A 808 -31.09 -9.06 25.86
N SER A 809 -31.80 -8.04 25.38
CA SER A 809 -32.57 -7.11 26.22
C SER A 809 -33.96 -6.95 25.62
N LEU A 810 -34.99 -7.45 26.31
CA LEU A 810 -36.38 -7.14 25.98
C LEU A 810 -36.74 -5.74 26.47
N LEU A 811 -37.24 -4.89 25.57
CA LEU A 811 -38.05 -3.75 25.97
C LEU A 811 -39.51 -4.19 26.12
N SER A 812 -40.00 -4.10 27.35
CA SER A 812 -41.43 -4.08 27.68
C SER A 812 -41.77 -2.68 28.13
N ASP A 813 -42.87 -2.15 27.63
CA ASP A 813 -43.45 -0.86 27.98
C ASP A 813 -44.18 -0.88 29.33
N ASN A 814 -44.05 -1.97 30.10
CA ASN A 814 -44.48 -2.07 31.48
C ASN A 814 -43.26 -2.09 32.44
N THR A 815 -43.18 -1.11 33.33
CA THR A 815 -42.08 -0.85 34.28
C THR A 815 -41.98 -1.86 35.44
N LYS A 816 -42.58 -3.05 35.31
CA LYS A 816 -42.53 -4.13 36.31
C LYS A 816 -42.19 -5.46 35.65
N VAL A 817 -40.88 -5.77 35.63
CA VAL A 817 -40.24 -7.09 35.44
C VAL A 817 -40.78 -7.96 34.30
N VAL A 818 -39.95 -8.15 33.27
CA VAL A 818 -40.03 -9.33 32.39
C VAL A 818 -38.98 -10.33 32.89
N THR A 819 -39.42 -11.55 33.23
CA THR A 819 -38.54 -12.70 33.46
C THR A 819 -38.69 -13.64 32.27
N ILE A 820 -37.58 -14.06 31.65
CA ILE A 820 -37.55 -15.22 30.76
C ILE A 820 -36.79 -16.32 31.50
N GLU A 821 -37.51 -17.37 31.88
CA GLU A 821 -36.92 -18.66 32.22
C GLU A 821 -37.28 -19.66 31.12
N GLU A 822 -36.29 -20.46 30.73
CA GLU A 822 -36.40 -21.60 29.80
C GLU A 822 -37.05 -21.32 28.42
N GLN A 823 -36.60 -20.30 27.70
CA GLN A 823 -36.81 -20.30 26.25
C GLN A 823 -35.64 -20.96 25.52
N THR A 824 -35.93 -22.09 24.87
CA THR A 824 -35.07 -22.64 23.83
C THR A 824 -35.14 -21.73 22.61
N LEU A 825 -34.08 -20.96 22.33
CA LEU A 825 -33.90 -20.31 21.04
C LEU A 825 -33.79 -21.41 19.99
N THR A 826 -34.84 -21.61 19.21
CA THR A 826 -34.82 -22.58 18.11
C THR A 826 -34.57 -21.78 16.82
N PRO A 827 -33.33 -21.76 16.30
CA PRO A 827 -33.03 -21.05 15.06
C PRO A 827 -33.86 -21.64 13.92
N VAL A 828 -34.41 -20.78 13.07
CA VAL A 828 -35.19 -21.23 11.90
C VAL A 828 -34.24 -21.78 10.82
N ALA A 829 -32.98 -21.31 10.77
CA ALA A 829 -31.88 -21.86 9.97
C ALA A 829 -30.49 -21.30 10.37
N ILE A 830 -29.41 -21.94 9.89
CA ILE A 830 -28.00 -21.47 9.94
C ILE A 830 -27.84 -20.25 9.01
N GLY A 831 -27.16 -19.17 9.46
CA GLY A 831 -26.96 -17.90 8.73
C GLY A 831 -27.58 -16.67 9.41
N SER A 832 -27.71 -15.54 8.71
CA SER A 832 -28.44 -14.34 9.17
C SER A 832 -29.92 -14.67 9.42
N SER A 833 -30.27 -15.01 10.66
CA SER A 833 -31.63 -15.38 11.05
C SER A 833 -32.37 -14.18 11.65
N VAL A 834 -33.62 -13.99 11.20
CA VAL A 834 -34.61 -13.17 11.91
C VAL A 834 -35.17 -14.00 13.07
N VAL A 835 -34.89 -13.57 14.29
CA VAL A 835 -35.53 -14.16 15.48
C VAL A 835 -36.85 -13.43 15.71
N ALA A 836 -37.99 -14.09 15.46
CA ALA A 836 -39.31 -13.62 15.85
C ALA A 836 -39.74 -14.35 17.12
N MET A 837 -40.04 -13.61 18.18
CA MET A 837 -40.63 -14.18 19.40
C MET A 837 -42.15 -14.26 19.26
N GLU A 838 -42.71 -15.47 19.24
CA GLU A 838 -44.15 -15.68 19.44
C GLU A 838 -44.40 -16.24 20.85
N THR A 839 -45.35 -15.66 21.58
CA THR A 839 -45.77 -16.16 22.89
C THR A 839 -46.70 -17.36 22.76
N VAL A 840 -46.48 -18.36 23.64
CA VAL A 840 -47.40 -19.49 23.84
C VAL A 840 -48.77 -18.96 24.27
N LYS A 841 -49.83 -19.46 23.63
CA LYS A 841 -51.23 -19.12 23.90
C LYS A 841 -51.55 -19.21 25.40
N GLY A 842 -51.91 -18.08 26.02
CA GLY A 842 -52.40 -18.06 27.41
C GLY A 842 -52.21 -16.75 28.20
N ILE A 843 -51.53 -15.74 27.67
CA ILE A 843 -51.37 -14.44 28.35
C ILE A 843 -52.26 -13.40 27.66
N ASP A 844 -53.22 -12.93 28.46
CA ASP A 844 -54.13 -11.77 28.37
C ASP A 844 -54.06 -10.86 27.13
N ASP A 845 -55.23 -10.55 26.57
CA ASP A 845 -55.50 -9.80 25.33
C ASP A 845 -55.14 -8.29 25.40
N ARG A 846 -54.24 -7.90 26.31
CA ARG A 846 -53.94 -6.51 26.72
C ARG A 846 -52.56 -6.00 26.27
N PHE A 847 -51.86 -6.72 25.42
CA PHE A 847 -50.52 -6.38 24.93
C PHE A 847 -50.52 -6.20 23.41
N GLU A 848 -50.18 -5.01 22.92
CA GLU A 848 -49.80 -4.80 21.52
C GLU A 848 -48.29 -4.99 21.41
N ILE A 849 -47.86 -6.08 20.78
CA ILE A 849 -46.44 -6.41 20.62
C ILE A 849 -45.96 -5.86 19.28
N THR A 850 -44.97 -4.98 19.31
CA THR A 850 -44.23 -4.58 18.10
C THR A 850 -43.11 -5.59 17.87
N PRO A 851 -43.07 -6.33 16.75
CA PRO A 851 -42.00 -7.29 16.50
C PRO A 851 -40.66 -6.56 16.39
N VAL A 852 -39.72 -6.86 17.29
CA VAL A 852 -38.33 -6.41 17.16
C VAL A 852 -37.59 -7.44 16.33
N THR A 853 -37.08 -7.02 15.18
CA THR A 853 -36.35 -7.87 14.25
C THR A 853 -34.86 -7.71 14.50
N TYR A 854 -34.18 -8.79 14.89
CA TYR A 854 -32.73 -8.82 15.06
C TYR A 854 -32.08 -9.56 13.90
N ILE A 855 -30.91 -9.08 13.50
CA ILE A 855 -29.97 -9.83 12.65
C ILE A 855 -28.84 -10.25 13.58
N CYS A 856 -28.61 -11.56 13.73
CA CYS A 856 -27.49 -12.11 14.49
C CYS A 856 -26.81 -13.17 13.63
N LYS A 857 -25.49 -13.32 13.79
CA LYS A 857 -24.71 -14.38 13.17
C LYS A 857 -24.37 -15.42 14.22
N VAL A 858 -25.26 -16.37 14.40
CA VAL A 858 -25.07 -17.46 15.36
C VAL A 858 -23.87 -18.30 14.91
N ILE A 859 -22.85 -18.39 15.76
CA ILE A 859 -21.67 -19.22 15.51
C ILE A 859 -21.85 -20.54 16.27
N PRO A 860 -21.76 -21.69 15.59
CA PRO A 860 -21.98 -22.98 16.22
C PRO A 860 -21.14 -23.20 17.46
N ALA A 861 -21.78 -23.83 18.44
CA ALA A 861 -21.23 -24.27 19.70
C ALA A 861 -19.89 -24.99 19.62
N GLU A 862 -19.84 -25.87 18.64
CA GLU A 862 -18.80 -26.82 18.34
C GLU A 862 -18.72 -26.90 16.82
N GLY A 863 -17.60 -27.36 16.29
CA GLY A 863 -17.38 -27.46 14.85
C GLY A 863 -16.79 -26.21 14.21
N VAL A 864 -16.64 -26.28 12.90
CA VAL A 864 -15.93 -25.27 12.10
C VAL A 864 -16.84 -24.06 11.85
N VAL A 865 -16.26 -22.87 11.93
CA VAL A 865 -16.93 -21.58 11.76
C VAL A 865 -16.79 -21.09 10.33
N GLU A 866 -17.91 -20.84 9.64
CA GLU A 866 -17.89 -20.34 8.27
C GLU A 866 -17.67 -18.82 8.19
N ILE A 867 -16.74 -18.41 7.35
CA ILE A 867 -16.37 -17.02 7.06
C ILE A 867 -16.77 -16.72 5.61
N THR A 868 -17.65 -15.74 5.43
CA THR A 868 -18.21 -15.38 4.11
C THR A 868 -17.90 -13.92 3.73
N THR A 869 -17.70 -13.06 4.72
CA THR A 869 -17.48 -11.61 4.55
C THR A 869 -16.25 -11.10 5.30
N ALA A 870 -15.83 -9.86 5.03
CA ALA A 870 -14.74 -9.22 5.77
C ALA A 870 -15.08 -9.07 7.26
N ASP A 871 -16.33 -8.76 7.61
CA ASP A 871 -16.78 -8.66 9.00
C ASP A 871 -16.70 -10.01 9.72
N ASP A 872 -17.03 -11.10 9.02
CA ASP A 872 -16.88 -12.44 9.56
C ASP A 872 -15.42 -12.73 9.92
N LEU A 873 -14.49 -12.33 9.04
CA LEU A 873 -13.05 -12.54 9.23
C LEU A 873 -12.55 -11.86 10.51
N LEU A 874 -13.07 -10.66 10.83
CA LEU A 874 -12.72 -9.92 12.04
C LEU A 874 -13.18 -10.61 13.35
N THR A 875 -14.14 -11.53 13.28
CA THR A 875 -14.63 -12.25 14.48
C THR A 875 -13.57 -13.17 15.10
N ILE A 876 -12.52 -13.52 14.35
CA ILE A 876 -11.46 -14.43 14.79
C ILE A 876 -10.73 -13.92 16.02
N ASP A 877 -10.58 -12.59 16.17
CA ASP A 877 -9.94 -11.97 17.33
C ASP A 877 -10.63 -12.30 18.66
N ASN A 878 -11.94 -12.54 18.61
CA ASN A 878 -12.73 -12.88 19.79
C ASN A 878 -12.62 -14.37 20.17
N PHE A 879 -12.31 -15.23 19.20
CA PHE A 879 -12.22 -16.68 19.40
C PHE A 879 -11.01 -17.28 18.66
N PRO A 880 -9.77 -16.90 19.02
CA PRO A 880 -8.55 -17.27 18.30
C PRO A 880 -8.19 -18.76 18.40
N THR A 881 -8.93 -19.53 19.21
CA THR A 881 -8.75 -20.97 19.43
C THR A 881 -9.66 -21.83 18.56
N ARG A 882 -10.60 -21.23 17.82
CA ARG A 882 -11.61 -21.93 17.01
C ARG A 882 -11.09 -22.32 15.63
N ASP A 883 -11.77 -23.31 15.05
CA ASP A 883 -11.58 -23.68 13.65
C ASP A 883 -12.50 -22.86 12.75
N TYR A 884 -11.96 -22.34 11.64
CA TYR A 884 -12.62 -21.47 10.68
C TYR A 884 -12.46 -22.02 9.26
N VAL A 885 -13.46 -21.77 8.41
CA VAL A 885 -13.43 -22.12 6.99
C VAL A 885 -13.99 -20.98 6.13
N LEU A 886 -13.30 -20.58 5.07
CA LEU A 886 -13.85 -19.63 4.10
C LEU A 886 -14.91 -20.32 3.23
N THR A 887 -15.97 -19.58 2.92
CA THR A 887 -17.03 -20.00 1.99
C THR A 887 -17.17 -19.06 0.79
N ASN A 888 -16.40 -17.96 0.79
CA ASN A 888 -16.32 -17.01 -0.31
C ASN A 888 -14.97 -16.29 -0.31
N ASP A 889 -14.62 -15.69 -1.44
CA ASP A 889 -13.51 -14.73 -1.52
C ASP A 889 -13.81 -13.49 -0.66
N ILE A 890 -12.80 -12.98 0.02
CA ILE A 890 -12.90 -11.81 0.89
C ILE A 890 -12.14 -10.64 0.27
N ASP A 891 -12.82 -9.51 0.09
CA ASP A 891 -12.22 -8.26 -0.38
C ASP A 891 -12.11 -7.26 0.77
N LEU A 892 -10.88 -6.80 1.03
CA LEU A 892 -10.54 -5.87 2.11
C LEU A 892 -10.30 -4.43 1.62
N ALA A 893 -10.54 -4.11 0.34
CA ALA A 893 -10.25 -2.78 -0.22
C ALA A 893 -10.96 -1.62 0.50
N ASN A 894 -12.13 -1.87 1.09
CA ASN A 894 -12.92 -0.87 1.83
C ASN A 894 -13.04 -1.21 3.32
N THR A 895 -12.19 -2.09 3.83
CA THR A 895 -12.22 -2.54 5.23
C THR A 895 -10.93 -2.11 5.91
N THR A 896 -11.02 -1.34 6.99
CA THR A 896 -9.86 -1.07 7.84
C THR A 896 -9.44 -2.37 8.52
N PHE A 897 -8.33 -2.95 8.06
CA PHE A 897 -7.84 -4.24 8.52
C PHE A 897 -6.40 -4.14 9.00
N ASN A 898 -6.20 -4.35 10.31
CA ASN A 898 -4.92 -4.14 11.01
C ASN A 898 -4.21 -5.46 11.35
N GLY A 899 -4.51 -6.54 10.63
CA GLY A 899 -4.09 -7.90 10.95
C GLY A 899 -4.88 -8.51 12.11
N LEU A 900 -5.12 -9.82 12.07
CA LEU A 900 -5.80 -10.60 13.10
C LEU A 900 -4.84 -10.96 14.23
N CYS A 901 -5.41 -11.10 15.41
CA CYS A 901 -4.79 -11.53 16.64
C CYS A 901 -3.66 -10.57 17.07
N SER A 902 -2.96 -10.90 18.16
CA SER A 902 -1.85 -10.10 18.65
C SER A 902 -0.70 -10.99 19.10
N GLU A 903 0.45 -10.39 19.40
CA GLU A 903 1.57 -11.14 19.96
C GLU A 903 1.25 -11.75 21.33
N GLU A 904 0.38 -11.10 22.12
CA GLU A 904 -0.06 -11.59 23.43
C GLU A 904 -1.26 -12.55 23.36
N ASN A 905 -2.04 -12.50 22.28
CA ASN A 905 -3.20 -13.37 22.05
C ASN A 905 -3.10 -13.99 20.64
N PRO A 906 -2.21 -14.99 20.44
CA PRO A 906 -1.96 -15.58 19.13
C PRO A 906 -3.13 -16.45 18.66
N PHE A 907 -3.23 -16.64 17.34
CA PHE A 907 -4.13 -17.63 16.77
C PHE A 907 -3.61 -19.04 17.08
N THR A 908 -4.48 -19.93 17.55
CA THR A 908 -4.12 -21.32 17.95
C THR A 908 -5.04 -22.38 17.34
N GLY A 909 -6.11 -21.98 16.65
CA GLY A 909 -7.04 -22.90 15.97
C GLY A 909 -6.63 -23.27 14.55
N THR A 910 -7.60 -23.74 13.75
CA THR A 910 -7.43 -24.01 12.31
C THR A 910 -8.08 -22.91 11.47
N PHE A 911 -7.40 -22.35 10.48
CA PHE A 911 -7.99 -21.49 9.46
C PHE A 911 -7.89 -22.15 8.09
N ASP A 912 -9.00 -22.63 7.55
CA ASP A 912 -9.09 -23.27 6.24
C ASP A 912 -9.66 -22.31 5.19
N GLY A 913 -8.82 -21.76 4.32
CA GLY A 913 -9.23 -20.94 3.19
C GLY A 913 -10.12 -21.68 2.19
N ASN A 914 -10.21 -23.02 2.24
CA ASN A 914 -11.10 -23.83 1.40
C ASN A 914 -10.95 -23.59 -0.12
N GLY A 915 -9.81 -23.04 -0.55
CA GLY A 915 -9.51 -22.64 -1.92
C GLY A 915 -9.94 -21.22 -2.31
N TYR A 916 -10.50 -20.44 -1.38
CA TYR A 916 -10.86 -19.04 -1.58
C TYR A 916 -9.68 -18.09 -1.33
N ILE A 917 -9.83 -16.85 -1.79
CA ILE A 917 -8.81 -15.81 -1.68
C ILE A 917 -9.20 -14.65 -0.78
N ILE A 918 -8.20 -14.00 -0.20
CA ILE A 918 -8.31 -12.68 0.42
C ILE A 918 -7.57 -11.67 -0.48
N LYS A 919 -8.20 -10.54 -0.81
CA LYS A 919 -7.64 -9.54 -1.75
C LYS A 919 -7.89 -8.10 -1.29
N GLY A 920 -7.24 -7.15 -1.96
CA GLY A 920 -7.50 -5.72 -1.79
C GLY A 920 -6.97 -5.11 -0.49
N TRP A 921 -6.19 -5.86 0.30
CA TRP A 921 -5.65 -5.35 1.56
C TRP A 921 -4.47 -4.41 1.32
N ASN A 922 -4.64 -3.15 1.70
CA ASN A 922 -3.60 -2.12 1.71
C ASN A 922 -3.31 -1.70 3.15
N PHE A 923 -2.08 -1.90 3.62
CA PHE A 923 -1.63 -1.52 4.95
C PHE A 923 -0.35 -0.71 4.84
N ASN A 924 -0.28 0.45 5.51
CA ASN A 924 0.90 1.33 5.46
C ASN A 924 1.18 2.00 6.81
N ASP A 925 1.83 1.25 7.72
CA ASP A 925 2.37 1.79 8.96
C ASP A 925 3.67 1.08 9.32
N SER A 926 4.79 1.78 9.17
CA SER A 926 6.12 1.24 9.48
C SER A 926 6.40 1.11 10.99
N ASN A 927 5.54 1.64 11.87
CA ASN A 927 5.74 1.64 13.31
C ASN A 927 5.13 0.43 14.02
N VAL A 928 4.33 -0.39 13.33
CA VAL A 928 3.77 -1.62 13.91
C VAL A 928 4.86 -2.67 14.04
N GLY A 929 5.06 -3.23 15.24
CA GLY A 929 6.13 -4.21 15.47
C GLY A 929 6.04 -5.46 14.58
N THR A 930 4.85 -6.06 14.52
CA THR A 930 4.58 -7.31 13.78
C THR A 930 3.33 -7.16 12.92
N MET A 931 3.40 -7.64 11.68
CA MET A 931 2.31 -7.55 10.71
C MET A 931 2.18 -8.80 9.83
N GLY A 932 0.92 -9.15 9.56
CA GLY A 932 0.44 -10.17 8.62
C GLY A 932 -1.06 -10.39 8.79
N LEU A 933 -1.68 -11.21 7.92
CA LEU A 933 -3.10 -11.59 8.10
C LEU A 933 -3.33 -12.07 9.53
N PHE A 934 -2.38 -12.87 10.05
CA PHE A 934 -2.22 -13.12 11.48
C PHE A 934 -0.92 -12.49 11.97
N LYS A 935 -0.98 -11.64 13.00
CA LYS A 935 0.24 -11.09 13.61
C LYS A 935 1.08 -12.19 14.24
N ARG A 936 0.43 -13.12 14.94
CA ARG A 936 1.09 -14.30 15.52
C ARG A 936 0.20 -15.52 15.46
N MET A 937 0.78 -16.66 15.10
CA MET A 937 0.20 -17.99 15.31
C MET A 937 1.05 -18.79 16.31
N ASP A 938 0.41 -19.58 17.15
CA ASP A 938 1.05 -20.47 18.13
C ASP A 938 0.40 -21.86 18.07
N GLY A 939 1.12 -22.84 17.52
CA GLY A 939 0.61 -24.21 17.35
C GLY A 939 -0.59 -24.35 16.39
N ALA A 940 -0.98 -23.29 15.69
CA ALA A 940 -2.16 -23.22 14.83
C ALA A 940 -1.97 -23.93 13.48
N VAL A 941 -3.06 -24.11 12.72
CA VAL A 941 -3.01 -24.61 11.34
C VAL A 941 -3.65 -23.59 10.39
N ILE A 942 -2.93 -23.09 9.40
CA ILE A 942 -3.48 -22.24 8.33
C ILE A 942 -3.35 -23.00 7.02
N LYS A 943 -4.46 -23.20 6.30
CA LYS A 943 -4.45 -24.02 5.08
C LYS A 943 -5.35 -23.55 3.95
N ASN A 944 -5.03 -23.96 2.72
CA ASN A 944 -5.86 -23.78 1.52
C ASN A 944 -6.29 -22.33 1.23
N LEU A 945 -5.43 -21.35 1.52
CA LEU A 945 -5.76 -19.93 1.44
C LEU A 945 -4.88 -19.19 0.43
N GLY A 946 -5.48 -18.41 -0.45
CA GLY A 946 -4.75 -17.46 -1.31
C GLY A 946 -4.84 -16.03 -0.80
N MET A 947 -3.77 -15.25 -0.97
CA MET A 947 -3.78 -13.79 -0.83
C MET A 947 -3.31 -13.17 -2.14
N THR A 948 -4.04 -12.18 -2.68
CA THR A 948 -3.66 -11.58 -3.96
C THR A 948 -3.85 -10.07 -4.00
N GLY A 949 -2.94 -9.36 -4.67
CA GLY A 949 -3.03 -7.91 -4.79
C GLY A 949 -2.90 -7.18 -3.45
N VAL A 950 -2.15 -7.73 -2.49
CA VAL A 950 -1.97 -7.10 -1.18
C VAL A 950 -0.74 -6.19 -1.20
N ALA A 951 -0.85 -5.01 -0.58
CA ALA A 951 0.24 -4.07 -0.41
C ALA A 951 0.43 -3.76 1.07
N ILE A 952 1.55 -4.18 1.65
CA ILE A 952 1.82 -4.07 3.09
C ILE A 952 3.14 -3.33 3.29
N VAL A 953 3.12 -2.24 4.04
CA VAL A 953 4.29 -1.60 4.64
C VAL A 953 4.15 -1.72 6.15
N GLY A 954 4.90 -2.66 6.75
CA GLY A 954 4.90 -2.94 8.19
C GLY A 954 6.24 -2.61 8.87
N GLY A 955 6.36 -2.93 10.16
CA GLY A 955 7.62 -2.84 10.90
C GLY A 955 8.44 -4.12 10.81
N ASP A 956 9.07 -4.53 11.92
CA ASP A 956 10.21 -5.44 11.89
C ASP A 956 9.88 -6.88 11.53
N ASN A 957 8.70 -7.40 11.86
CA ASN A 957 8.27 -8.74 11.47
C ASN A 957 7.07 -8.64 10.54
N THR A 958 7.31 -8.58 9.23
CA THR A 958 6.24 -8.34 8.25
C THR A 958 6.14 -9.50 7.26
N GLY A 959 5.14 -10.36 7.44
CA GLY A 959 4.73 -11.39 6.48
C GLY A 959 3.36 -11.06 5.91
N ALA A 960 3.04 -11.41 4.66
CA ALA A 960 1.68 -11.16 4.16
C ALA A 960 0.65 -12.03 4.90
N LEU A 961 0.94 -13.32 5.06
CA LEU A 961 0.04 -14.25 5.74
C LEU A 961 0.26 -14.28 7.27
N VAL A 962 1.52 -14.39 7.72
CA VAL A 962 1.85 -14.45 9.15
C VAL A 962 3.06 -13.59 9.49
N GLY A 963 2.96 -12.75 10.52
CA GLY A 963 4.11 -12.04 11.06
C GLY A 963 5.08 -12.99 11.79
N ILE A 964 4.63 -13.59 12.89
CA ILE A 964 5.38 -14.55 13.70
C ILE A 964 4.65 -15.89 13.75
N ALA A 965 5.33 -16.97 13.37
CA ALA A 965 4.84 -18.34 13.53
C ALA A 965 5.67 -19.10 14.57
N ASP A 966 5.02 -19.55 15.65
CA ASP A 966 5.62 -20.37 16.71
C ASP A 966 4.93 -21.74 16.74
N GLY A 967 5.59 -22.78 16.24
CA GLY A 967 4.96 -24.09 16.04
C GLY A 967 3.77 -24.06 15.06
N GLY A 968 3.10 -25.21 14.89
CA GLY A 968 1.95 -25.32 13.99
C GLY A 968 2.33 -25.51 12.52
N LYS A 969 1.34 -25.33 11.63
CA LYS A 969 1.45 -25.69 10.21
C LYS A 969 0.81 -24.64 9.28
N ILE A 970 1.53 -24.24 8.23
CA ILE A 970 1.00 -23.43 7.13
C ILE A 970 1.07 -24.29 5.87
N GLU A 971 -0.08 -24.74 5.34
CA GLU A 971 -0.12 -25.69 4.22
C GLU A 971 -1.01 -25.25 3.06
N ARG A 972 -0.58 -25.45 1.81
CA ARG A 972 -1.43 -25.14 0.63
C ARG A 972 -1.89 -23.68 0.61
N CYS A 973 -1.03 -22.76 1.03
CA CYS A 973 -1.29 -21.32 1.04
C CYS A 973 -0.45 -20.60 -0.02
N TYR A 974 -0.96 -19.51 -0.57
CA TYR A 974 -0.21 -18.71 -1.52
C TYR A 974 -0.41 -17.21 -1.39
N VAL A 975 0.58 -16.46 -1.86
CA VAL A 975 0.54 -14.99 -1.98
C VAL A 975 0.93 -14.62 -3.40
N SER A 976 0.13 -13.81 -4.10
CA SER A 976 0.42 -13.44 -5.49
C SER A 976 0.21 -11.97 -5.81
N ASN A 977 0.92 -11.43 -6.80
CA ASN A 977 0.74 -10.06 -7.28
C ASN A 977 0.78 -9.02 -6.15
N SER A 978 1.72 -9.17 -5.21
CA SER A 978 1.67 -8.45 -3.93
C SER A 978 3.00 -7.75 -3.63
N ASN A 979 2.93 -6.61 -2.94
CA ASN A 979 4.09 -5.83 -2.52
C ASN A 979 4.19 -5.83 -0.99
N ILE A 980 5.26 -6.39 -0.44
CA ILE A 980 5.46 -6.49 1.00
C ILE A 980 6.79 -5.79 1.36
N GLU A 981 6.68 -4.72 2.11
CA GLU A 981 7.78 -3.97 2.68
C GLU A 981 7.75 -4.02 4.21
N GLY A 982 8.90 -4.22 4.84
CA GLY A 982 9.04 -4.19 6.29
C GLY A 982 10.41 -3.71 6.77
N GLY A 983 10.57 -3.59 8.08
CA GLY A 983 11.78 -3.10 8.73
C GLY A 983 12.95 -4.07 8.59
N ASP A 984 12.82 -5.24 9.19
CA ASP A 984 13.93 -6.18 9.39
C ASP A 984 13.68 -7.53 8.71
N ARG A 985 12.73 -8.32 9.21
CA ARG A 985 12.34 -9.66 8.76
C ARG A 985 11.09 -9.57 7.89
N VAL A 986 11.26 -9.69 6.57
CA VAL A 986 10.18 -9.48 5.59
C VAL A 986 10.01 -10.65 4.64
N SER A 987 8.77 -11.13 4.46
CA SER A 987 8.46 -12.25 3.56
C SER A 987 7.01 -12.28 3.05
N ALA A 988 6.69 -13.18 2.12
CA ALA A 988 5.31 -13.37 1.70
C ALA A 988 4.50 -14.23 2.69
N ILE A 989 5.02 -15.38 3.12
CA ILE A 989 4.24 -16.35 3.92
C ILE A 989 4.39 -16.07 5.42
N ALA A 990 5.58 -16.26 5.99
CA ALA A 990 5.81 -16.11 7.43
C ALA A 990 7.13 -15.40 7.73
N ALA A 991 7.11 -14.17 8.24
CA ALA A 991 8.33 -13.39 8.42
C ALA A 991 9.31 -14.06 9.39
N ARG A 992 8.83 -14.49 10.56
CA ARG A 992 9.62 -15.24 11.53
C ARG A 992 9.01 -16.61 11.79
N VAL A 993 9.84 -17.65 11.78
CA VAL A 993 9.46 -19.02 12.13
C VAL A 993 10.28 -19.56 13.31
N SER A 994 9.62 -20.20 14.28
CA SER A 994 10.26 -20.82 15.45
C SER A 994 9.51 -22.06 15.93
N ALA A 995 10.06 -22.78 16.92
CA ALA A 995 9.39 -23.87 17.63
C ALA A 995 8.85 -25.00 16.72
N GLY A 996 9.54 -25.30 15.62
CA GLY A 996 9.22 -26.44 14.76
C GLY A 996 8.07 -26.20 13.79
N VAL A 997 7.80 -24.95 13.40
CA VAL A 997 6.82 -24.62 12.34
C VAL A 997 7.03 -25.47 11.10
N ILE A 998 5.94 -25.95 10.50
CA ILE A 998 5.93 -26.60 9.19
C ILE A 998 5.27 -25.68 8.16
N ILE A 999 6.02 -25.21 7.17
CA ILE A 999 5.46 -24.55 5.97
C ILE A 999 5.55 -25.55 4.84
N GLU A 1000 4.42 -26.02 4.31
CA GLU A 1000 4.43 -27.03 3.26
C GLU A 1000 3.46 -26.76 2.11
N ASN A 1001 3.88 -27.10 0.90
CA ASN A 1001 3.07 -26.90 -0.29
C ASN A 1001 2.59 -25.45 -0.43
N CYS A 1002 3.45 -24.45 -0.21
CA CYS A 1002 3.08 -23.03 -0.26
C CYS A 1002 3.86 -22.29 -1.35
N TYR A 1003 3.29 -21.23 -1.92
CA TYR A 1003 4.02 -20.45 -2.92
C TYR A 1003 3.79 -18.95 -2.83
N ALA A 1004 4.76 -18.20 -3.31
CA ALA A 1004 4.60 -16.77 -3.57
C ALA A 1004 4.96 -16.49 -5.03
N ALA A 1005 4.09 -15.80 -5.77
CA ALA A 1005 4.25 -15.60 -7.21
C ALA A 1005 4.00 -14.16 -7.62
N GLN A 1006 4.88 -13.60 -8.45
CA GLN A 1006 4.81 -12.19 -8.87
C GLN A 1006 4.77 -11.24 -7.65
N CYS A 1007 5.58 -11.54 -6.62
CA CYS A 1007 5.66 -10.74 -5.40
C CYS A 1007 6.92 -9.87 -5.37
N THR A 1008 6.81 -8.68 -4.77
CA THR A 1008 7.95 -7.83 -4.44
C THR A 1008 8.15 -7.84 -2.92
N ILE A 1009 9.30 -8.32 -2.46
CA ILE A 1009 9.67 -8.37 -1.04
C ILE A 1009 10.79 -7.37 -0.78
N LYS A 1010 10.59 -6.46 0.16
CA LYS A 1010 11.57 -5.43 0.51
C LYS A 1010 11.79 -5.33 2.02
N ALA A 1011 12.97 -5.71 2.48
CA ALA A 1011 13.44 -5.37 3.82
C ALA A 1011 14.20 -4.05 3.78
N ARG A 1012 13.77 -3.08 4.60
CA ARG A 1012 14.48 -1.80 4.72
C ARG A 1012 15.86 -1.97 5.36
N THR A 1013 16.07 -3.00 6.18
CA THR A 1013 17.33 -3.19 6.92
C THR A 1013 18.01 -4.52 6.58
N HIS A 1014 17.64 -5.65 7.21
CA HIS A 1014 18.46 -6.85 7.15
C HIS A 1014 17.87 -8.06 6.43
N GLN A 1015 16.87 -8.77 6.95
CA GLN A 1015 16.51 -10.10 6.43
C GLN A 1015 15.27 -10.09 5.52
N ALA A 1016 15.44 -10.52 4.27
CA ALA A 1016 14.31 -10.76 3.38
C ALA A 1016 14.31 -12.19 2.87
N GLY A 1017 13.15 -12.82 2.82
CA GLY A 1017 13.01 -14.07 2.09
C GLY A 1017 11.63 -14.24 1.50
N GLY A 1018 11.54 -15.00 0.41
CA GLY A 1018 10.30 -15.12 -0.34
C GLY A 1018 9.22 -15.87 0.43
N ILE A 1019 9.57 -17.01 1.04
CA ILE A 1019 8.65 -17.79 1.89
C ILE A 1019 8.77 -17.35 3.36
N SER A 1020 9.99 -17.27 3.90
CA SER A 1020 10.24 -16.80 5.26
C SER A 1020 11.51 -15.94 5.34
N ALA A 1021 11.56 -14.98 6.26
CA ALA A 1021 12.69 -14.08 6.38
C ALA A 1021 13.75 -14.59 7.36
N ALA A 1022 13.34 -15.11 8.52
CA ALA A 1022 14.27 -15.61 9.52
C ALA A 1022 13.71 -16.77 10.35
N SER A 1023 14.59 -17.70 10.73
CA SER A 1023 14.26 -18.77 11.66
C SER A 1023 14.93 -18.60 13.03
N PHE A 1024 14.17 -18.91 14.08
CA PHE A 1024 14.54 -18.72 15.49
C PHE A 1024 14.60 -20.06 16.26
N ASP A 1025 14.66 -19.99 17.59
CA ASP A 1025 14.81 -21.14 18.48
C ASP A 1025 13.77 -22.24 18.19
N GLY A 1026 14.22 -23.50 18.21
CA GLY A 1026 13.36 -24.66 17.95
C GLY A 1026 13.16 -25.00 16.47
N GLY A 1027 13.62 -24.16 15.55
CA GLY A 1027 13.73 -24.50 14.13
C GLY A 1027 12.41 -24.49 13.34
N ALA A 1028 12.44 -24.99 12.10
CA ALA A 1028 11.32 -25.04 11.17
C ALA A 1028 11.58 -26.01 9.99
N THR A 1029 10.52 -26.52 9.37
CA THR A 1029 10.58 -27.27 8.11
C THR A 1029 9.83 -26.49 7.03
N ILE A 1030 10.51 -26.17 5.92
CA ILE A 1030 9.91 -25.57 4.74
C ILE A 1030 10.01 -26.60 3.61
N SER A 1031 8.86 -27.06 3.09
CA SER A 1031 8.85 -28.14 2.10
C SER A 1031 7.88 -27.93 0.96
N ASN A 1032 8.27 -28.34 -0.25
CA ASN A 1032 7.42 -28.25 -1.44
C ASN A 1032 6.94 -26.81 -1.73
N CYS A 1033 7.81 -25.82 -1.52
CA CYS A 1033 7.48 -24.41 -1.68
C CYS A 1033 8.23 -23.77 -2.84
N TYR A 1034 7.68 -22.71 -3.43
CA TYR A 1034 8.42 -21.89 -4.39
C TYR A 1034 8.18 -20.40 -4.24
N PHE A 1035 9.17 -19.60 -4.63
CA PHE A 1035 9.06 -18.14 -4.71
C PHE A 1035 9.40 -17.66 -6.11
N ASP A 1036 8.48 -16.91 -6.73
CA ASP A 1036 8.59 -16.18 -7.99
C ASP A 1036 8.33 -14.69 -7.70
N GLY A 1037 9.28 -13.83 -8.06
CA GLY A 1037 9.25 -12.41 -7.71
C GLY A 1037 10.62 -11.77 -7.51
N THR A 1038 10.65 -10.59 -6.89
CA THR A 1038 11.88 -9.85 -6.56
C THR A 1038 12.06 -9.76 -5.04
N ILE A 1039 13.31 -9.83 -4.59
CA ILE A 1039 13.67 -9.68 -3.17
C ILE A 1039 14.77 -8.63 -3.04
N THR A 1040 14.56 -7.64 -2.18
CA THR A 1040 15.55 -6.60 -1.86
C THR A 1040 15.74 -6.46 -0.36
N SER A 1041 17.00 -6.35 0.07
CA SER A 1041 17.40 -5.92 1.40
C SER A 1041 18.53 -4.88 1.29
N GLN A 1042 18.56 -3.90 2.19
CA GLN A 1042 19.59 -2.86 2.16
C GLN A 1042 20.96 -3.38 2.63
N PHE A 1043 21.01 -4.18 3.69
CA PHE A 1043 22.28 -4.54 4.36
C PHE A 1043 22.44 -6.01 4.71
N GLY A 1044 21.35 -6.80 4.76
CA GLY A 1044 21.41 -8.12 5.39
C GLY A 1044 21.27 -9.30 4.44
N HIS A 1045 20.72 -10.39 4.99
CA HIS A 1045 20.71 -11.71 4.37
C HIS A 1045 19.43 -11.95 3.57
N VAL A 1046 19.60 -12.46 2.35
CA VAL A 1046 18.49 -12.67 1.43
C VAL A 1046 18.55 -14.05 0.80
N GLY A 1047 17.37 -14.68 0.71
CA GLY A 1047 17.18 -15.98 0.08
C GLY A 1047 15.74 -16.18 -0.38
N ALA A 1048 15.53 -16.84 -1.52
CA ALA A 1048 14.19 -16.97 -2.07
C ALA A 1048 13.24 -17.78 -1.20
N ILE A 1049 13.77 -18.77 -0.45
CA ILE A 1049 12.96 -19.56 0.47
C ILE A 1049 13.12 -19.03 1.90
N LEU A 1050 14.36 -18.88 2.38
CA LEU A 1050 14.66 -18.37 3.73
C LEU A 1050 15.76 -17.31 3.70
N GLY A 1051 15.55 -16.15 4.33
CA GLY A 1051 16.58 -15.11 4.45
C GLY A 1051 17.77 -15.54 5.32
N LEU A 1052 17.53 -15.87 6.60
CA LEU A 1052 18.58 -16.25 7.57
C LEU A 1052 18.14 -17.31 8.60
N ILE A 1053 19.02 -18.26 8.91
CA ILE A 1053 18.93 -19.06 10.14
C ILE A 1053 19.59 -18.30 11.29
N ASP A 1054 18.77 -17.60 12.07
CA ASP A 1054 19.20 -16.54 12.99
C ASP A 1054 19.48 -17.04 14.42
N ARG A 1055 18.79 -18.09 14.87
CA ARG A 1055 19.03 -18.74 16.18
C ARG A 1055 19.21 -20.25 16.07
N ASP A 1056 19.52 -20.88 17.20
CA ASP A 1056 19.85 -22.30 17.27
C ASP A 1056 18.55 -23.12 17.17
N GLY A 1057 18.28 -23.66 15.99
CA GLY A 1057 17.16 -24.55 15.71
C GLY A 1057 17.44 -25.36 14.44
N GLU A 1058 17.03 -26.62 14.42
CA GLU A 1058 17.16 -27.48 13.24
C GLU A 1058 16.22 -26.98 12.14
N ILE A 1059 16.78 -26.60 10.99
CA ILE A 1059 16.04 -26.11 9.83
C ILE A 1059 16.15 -27.11 8.70
N THR A 1060 15.01 -27.54 8.19
CA THR A 1060 14.96 -28.35 6.96
C THR A 1060 14.28 -27.55 5.86
N ILE A 1061 15.00 -27.26 4.78
CA ILE A 1061 14.41 -26.72 3.55
C ILE A 1061 14.51 -27.83 2.52
N GLN A 1062 13.37 -28.34 2.07
CA GLN A 1062 13.37 -29.50 1.17
C GLN A 1062 12.40 -29.39 0.01
N ASN A 1063 12.77 -29.95 -1.14
CA ASN A 1063 11.94 -29.97 -2.35
C ASN A 1063 11.42 -28.59 -2.75
N CYS A 1064 12.17 -27.52 -2.45
CA CYS A 1064 11.76 -26.14 -2.74
C CYS A 1064 12.41 -25.63 -4.02
N LEU A 1065 11.79 -24.63 -4.64
CA LEU A 1065 12.24 -24.05 -5.90
C LEU A 1065 12.34 -22.53 -5.81
N ASN A 1066 13.52 -21.98 -6.11
CA ASN A 1066 13.68 -20.56 -6.36
C ASN A 1066 13.37 -20.24 -7.84
N LEU A 1067 12.38 -19.38 -8.06
CA LEU A 1067 11.98 -18.81 -9.34
C LEU A 1067 12.17 -17.27 -9.37
N ALA A 1068 12.83 -16.68 -8.37
CA ALA A 1068 13.00 -15.25 -8.27
C ALA A 1068 13.65 -14.68 -9.54
N THR A 1069 13.14 -13.55 -10.01
CA THR A 1069 13.76 -12.79 -11.11
C THR A 1069 15.02 -12.10 -10.63
N SER A 1070 15.00 -11.51 -9.42
CA SER A 1070 16.18 -10.91 -8.80
C SER A 1070 16.22 -11.06 -7.28
N ILE A 1071 17.44 -11.18 -6.76
CA ILE A 1071 17.75 -11.16 -5.33
C ILE A 1071 18.85 -10.11 -5.09
N ALA A 1072 18.53 -9.08 -4.31
CA ALA A 1072 19.39 -7.96 -3.97
C ALA A 1072 19.60 -7.87 -2.45
N GLY A 1073 20.84 -7.74 -1.99
CA GLY A 1073 21.16 -7.66 -0.57
C GLY A 1073 22.64 -7.80 -0.25
N GLY A 1074 23.00 -7.58 1.03
CA GLY A 1074 24.38 -7.70 1.50
C GLY A 1074 24.92 -9.13 1.37
N HIS A 1075 24.11 -10.12 1.75
CA HIS A 1075 24.47 -11.54 1.73
C HIS A 1075 23.43 -12.37 0.97
N ARG A 1076 23.79 -12.88 -0.22
CA ARG A 1076 22.83 -13.43 -1.18
C ARG A 1076 22.99 -14.91 -1.42
N PHE A 1077 21.90 -15.63 -1.24
CA PHE A 1077 21.75 -17.04 -1.54
C PHE A 1077 20.46 -17.27 -2.34
N ARG A 1078 20.42 -18.30 -3.16
CA ARG A 1078 19.23 -18.59 -3.99
C ARG A 1078 18.15 -19.31 -3.19
N ILE A 1079 18.50 -20.17 -2.23
CA ILE A 1079 17.55 -20.88 -1.38
C ILE A 1079 17.48 -20.23 0.00
N GLY A 1080 18.60 -20.17 0.72
CA GLY A 1080 18.66 -19.47 1.99
C GLY A 1080 19.98 -19.54 2.73
N ASN A 1081 20.16 -18.69 3.74
CA ASN A 1081 21.42 -18.56 4.45
C ASN A 1081 21.40 -19.22 5.83
N TRP A 1082 22.38 -20.07 6.14
CA TRP A 1082 22.55 -20.65 7.49
C TRP A 1082 23.39 -19.79 8.45
N GLY A 1083 23.93 -18.65 8.00
CA GLY A 1083 24.85 -17.82 8.81
C GLY A 1083 26.07 -18.62 9.27
N ASN A 1084 26.19 -18.86 10.58
CA ASN A 1084 27.25 -19.68 11.18
C ASN A 1084 26.74 -21.05 11.69
N ARG A 1085 25.59 -21.53 11.22
CA ARG A 1085 24.86 -22.69 11.77
C ARG A 1085 24.74 -23.88 10.80
N ALA A 1086 25.78 -24.13 10.01
CA ALA A 1086 25.76 -25.19 8.99
C ALA A 1086 25.36 -26.59 9.51
N SER A 1087 25.68 -26.94 10.76
CA SER A 1087 25.32 -28.24 11.35
C SER A 1087 23.83 -28.42 11.64
N MET A 1088 23.06 -27.33 11.66
CA MET A 1088 21.63 -27.32 11.96
C MET A 1088 20.78 -27.10 10.71
N ALA A 1089 21.41 -27.00 9.54
CA ALA A 1089 20.77 -26.60 8.30
C ALA A 1089 20.77 -27.75 7.29
N HIS A 1090 19.58 -28.26 6.97
CA HIS A 1090 19.36 -29.38 6.05
C HIS A 1090 18.69 -28.90 4.78
N PHE A 1091 19.50 -28.61 3.77
CA PHE A 1091 19.01 -28.25 2.44
C PHE A 1091 18.94 -29.52 1.58
N ILE A 1092 17.74 -30.00 1.27
CA ILE A 1092 17.53 -31.31 0.62
C ILE A 1092 16.74 -31.12 -0.67
N ASN A 1093 17.29 -31.52 -1.82
CA ASN A 1093 16.54 -31.55 -3.09
C ASN A 1093 15.93 -30.18 -3.47
N ASN A 1094 16.63 -29.09 -3.20
CA ASN A 1094 16.20 -27.74 -3.58
C ASN A 1094 16.83 -27.32 -4.91
N TYR A 1095 16.09 -26.56 -5.70
CA TYR A 1095 16.51 -26.11 -7.02
C TYR A 1095 16.35 -24.61 -7.17
N SER A 1096 17.15 -24.03 -8.05
CA SER A 1096 17.04 -22.62 -8.43
C SER A 1096 17.14 -22.47 -9.93
N ILE A 1097 16.28 -21.66 -10.54
CA ILE A 1097 16.44 -21.33 -11.95
C ILE A 1097 17.75 -20.59 -12.19
N GLY A 1098 18.42 -20.94 -13.28
CA GLY A 1098 19.70 -20.33 -13.66
C GLY A 1098 19.59 -18.85 -14.05
N THR A 1099 18.37 -18.38 -14.33
CA THR A 1099 18.07 -17.00 -14.73
C THR A 1099 17.87 -16.04 -13.56
N THR A 1100 17.85 -16.49 -12.30
CA THR A 1100 17.77 -15.58 -11.16
C THR A 1100 18.98 -14.65 -11.13
N VAL A 1101 18.74 -13.34 -11.13
CA VAL A 1101 19.79 -12.32 -11.11
C VAL A 1101 20.19 -11.97 -9.68
N SER A 1102 21.50 -12.03 -9.39
CA SER A 1102 22.07 -11.47 -8.16
C SER A 1102 22.44 -10.01 -8.37
N VAL A 1103 21.83 -9.09 -7.61
CA VAL A 1103 22.05 -7.64 -7.75
C VAL A 1103 22.95 -7.14 -6.61
N GLY A 1104 24.02 -6.42 -6.96
CA GLY A 1104 25.01 -5.88 -5.99
C GLY A 1104 26.24 -6.77 -5.74
N GLY A 1105 26.61 -7.68 -6.67
CA GLY A 1105 27.71 -8.68 -6.54
C GLY A 1105 27.29 -10.13 -6.86
N GLY A 1106 28.19 -11.11 -6.70
CA GLY A 1106 27.91 -12.53 -7.00
C GLY A 1106 27.26 -13.31 -5.85
N TRP A 1107 26.83 -14.54 -6.15
CA TRP A 1107 26.40 -15.51 -5.13
C TRP A 1107 27.57 -15.87 -4.20
N GLU A 1108 27.36 -15.92 -2.89
CA GLU A 1108 28.48 -16.05 -1.93
C GLU A 1108 29.08 -17.46 -1.83
N SER A 1109 28.45 -18.48 -2.42
CA SER A 1109 28.94 -19.86 -2.37
C SER A 1109 28.40 -20.71 -3.52
N THR A 1110 28.84 -21.96 -3.64
CA THR A 1110 28.31 -22.95 -4.60
C THR A 1110 27.76 -24.19 -3.89
N ASP A 1111 27.42 -24.06 -2.61
CA ASP A 1111 26.85 -25.14 -1.81
C ASP A 1111 25.31 -25.18 -1.87
N ASP A 1112 24.72 -26.08 -1.08
CA ASP A 1112 23.29 -26.36 -1.09
C ASP A 1112 22.41 -25.15 -0.72
N ARG A 1113 22.96 -24.07 -0.14
CA ARG A 1113 22.26 -22.79 0.07
C ARG A 1113 21.81 -22.14 -1.23
N ASN A 1114 22.44 -22.49 -2.34
CA ASN A 1114 22.10 -22.01 -3.66
C ASN A 1114 21.24 -23.00 -4.46
N GLY A 1115 20.99 -24.20 -3.95
CA GLY A 1115 20.21 -25.22 -4.64
C GLY A 1115 20.88 -25.72 -5.92
N THR A 1116 20.35 -26.82 -6.43
CA THR A 1116 20.77 -27.38 -7.72
C THR A 1116 20.30 -26.47 -8.85
N ASP A 1117 21.18 -26.22 -9.81
CA ASP A 1117 20.87 -25.38 -10.96
C ASP A 1117 19.80 -26.03 -11.83
N LEU A 1118 18.75 -25.27 -12.09
CA LEU A 1118 17.74 -25.55 -13.10
C LEU A 1118 17.97 -24.58 -14.26
N PHE A 1119 18.86 -24.94 -15.17
CA PHE A 1119 19.30 -24.06 -16.27
C PHE A 1119 18.19 -23.76 -17.28
N ASP A 1120 17.22 -24.66 -17.36
CA ASP A 1120 16.06 -24.54 -18.19
C ASP A 1120 14.87 -24.11 -17.31
N ASP A 1121 14.34 -22.90 -17.52
CA ASP A 1121 13.09 -22.34 -16.93
C ASP A 1121 11.90 -23.32 -16.92
N ALA A 1122 12.07 -24.34 -17.70
CA ALA A 1122 11.00 -25.04 -18.27
C ALA A 1122 11.11 -26.53 -17.89
N ASP A 1123 12.26 -26.98 -17.41
CA ASP A 1123 12.24 -27.98 -16.35
C ASP A 1123 11.40 -27.47 -15.16
N ALA A 1124 11.46 -26.17 -14.83
CA ALA A 1124 10.62 -25.54 -13.80
C ALA A 1124 9.15 -25.36 -14.20
N LYS A 1125 8.74 -25.65 -15.44
CA LYS A 1125 7.33 -25.68 -15.85
C LYS A 1125 6.85 -27.11 -16.12
N SER A 1126 7.63 -28.10 -15.67
CA SER A 1126 7.46 -29.53 -15.95
C SER A 1126 6.71 -30.28 -14.88
N LEU A 1127 5.59 -30.92 -15.26
CA LEU A 1127 4.89 -31.83 -14.37
C LEU A 1127 5.82 -32.94 -13.88
N GLU A 1128 6.65 -33.49 -14.76
CA GLU A 1128 7.60 -34.55 -14.43
C GLU A 1128 8.65 -34.06 -13.42
N PHE A 1129 9.18 -32.84 -13.57
CA PHE A 1129 10.13 -32.27 -12.61
C PHE A 1129 9.51 -32.18 -11.22
N TYR A 1130 8.33 -31.60 -11.10
CA TYR A 1130 7.72 -31.48 -9.78
C TYR A 1130 7.29 -32.84 -9.21
N LYS A 1131 6.74 -33.75 -10.04
CA LYS A 1131 6.20 -35.04 -9.58
C LYS A 1131 7.29 -36.07 -9.27
N GLU A 1132 8.27 -36.23 -10.16
CA GLU A 1132 9.29 -37.28 -10.08
C GLU A 1132 10.58 -36.79 -9.42
N THR A 1133 10.99 -35.52 -9.63
CA THR A 1133 12.21 -34.96 -9.04
C THR A 1133 11.95 -34.35 -7.67
N LEU A 1134 10.99 -33.43 -7.55
CA LEU A 1134 10.64 -32.79 -6.27
C LEU A 1134 9.68 -33.62 -5.42
N GLY A 1135 9.00 -34.62 -6.00
CA GLY A 1135 8.08 -35.49 -5.28
C GLY A 1135 6.75 -34.83 -4.88
N TRP A 1136 6.32 -33.77 -5.57
CA TRP A 1136 5.08 -33.04 -5.28
C TRP A 1136 3.85 -33.83 -5.73
N ASP A 1137 2.77 -33.76 -4.96
CA ASP A 1137 1.52 -34.48 -5.24
C ASP A 1137 0.65 -33.71 -6.25
N PHE A 1138 0.78 -34.05 -7.53
CA PHE A 1138 -0.06 -33.52 -8.62
C PHE A 1138 -1.38 -34.26 -8.82
N ASP A 1139 -1.58 -35.36 -8.09
CA ASP A 1139 -2.82 -36.11 -8.13
C ASP A 1139 -3.87 -35.46 -7.21
N LYS A 1140 -3.44 -34.78 -6.14
CA LYS A 1140 -4.34 -34.16 -5.12
C LYS A 1140 -4.10 -32.69 -4.80
N ILE A 1141 -2.88 -32.18 -4.95
CA ILE A 1141 -2.51 -30.84 -4.45
C ILE A 1141 -2.36 -29.85 -5.60
N TRP A 1142 -1.42 -30.16 -6.49
CA TRP A 1142 -0.96 -29.23 -7.51
C TRP A 1142 -1.58 -29.55 -8.86
N LYS A 1143 -1.74 -28.50 -9.67
CA LYS A 1143 -1.88 -28.59 -11.12
C LYS A 1143 -0.83 -27.72 -11.76
N ILE A 1144 -0.48 -28.06 -12.99
CA ILE A 1144 0.37 -27.25 -13.83
C ILE A 1144 -0.16 -27.32 -15.24
N ALA A 1145 -0.25 -26.16 -15.89
CA ALA A 1145 -0.39 -26.09 -17.33
C ALA A 1145 1.02 -26.34 -17.90
N GLU A 1146 1.26 -27.59 -18.28
CA GLU A 1146 2.51 -28.08 -18.85
C GLU A 1146 3.03 -27.09 -19.91
N ASN A 1147 4.18 -26.46 -19.66
CA ASN A 1147 4.84 -25.47 -20.55
C ASN A 1147 4.30 -24.05 -20.54
N GLU A 1148 3.25 -23.75 -19.79
CA GLU A 1148 2.61 -22.42 -19.80
C GLU A 1148 2.93 -21.60 -18.55
N GLY A 1149 3.02 -22.25 -17.39
CA GLY A 1149 3.24 -21.56 -16.12
C GLY A 1149 3.74 -22.48 -15.02
N TYR A 1150 3.91 -21.93 -13.82
CA TYR A 1150 4.36 -22.66 -12.64
C TYR A 1150 3.19 -23.36 -11.93
N PRO A 1151 3.45 -24.34 -11.05
CA PRO A 1151 2.40 -25.06 -10.34
C PRO A 1151 1.50 -24.11 -9.54
N VAL A 1152 0.20 -24.33 -9.62
CA VAL A 1152 -0.80 -23.69 -8.77
C VAL A 1152 -1.66 -24.77 -8.12
N PHE A 1153 -2.46 -24.42 -7.11
CA PHE A 1153 -3.33 -25.41 -6.49
C PHE A 1153 -4.47 -25.83 -7.41
N ARG A 1154 -4.88 -27.10 -7.30
CA ARG A 1154 -6.13 -27.59 -7.88
C ARG A 1154 -7.32 -26.92 -7.18
N THR A 1155 -8.31 -26.49 -7.96
CA THR A 1155 -9.63 -26.05 -7.51
C THR A 1155 -10.62 -27.22 -7.52
N LYS A 1156 -11.77 -27.06 -6.85
CA LYS A 1156 -12.82 -28.10 -6.80
C LYS A 1156 -13.42 -28.45 -8.17
N ASP A 1157 -13.34 -27.52 -9.12
CA ASP A 1157 -13.85 -27.68 -10.49
C ASP A 1157 -12.81 -28.28 -11.45
N ASP A 1158 -11.58 -28.50 -11.00
CA ASP A 1158 -10.56 -29.12 -11.83
C ASP A 1158 -10.86 -30.61 -11.99
N PRO A 1159 -10.90 -31.13 -13.24
CA PRO A 1159 -11.24 -32.52 -13.48
C PRO A 1159 -10.24 -33.47 -12.80
N VAL A 1160 -10.79 -34.47 -12.11
CA VAL A 1160 -10.04 -35.54 -11.45
C VAL A 1160 -10.27 -36.84 -12.22
N GLY A 1161 -9.26 -37.31 -12.97
CA GLY A 1161 -9.33 -38.57 -13.70
C GLY A 1161 -8.67 -38.57 -15.08
N MET A 1162 -8.45 -39.78 -15.62
CA MET A 1162 -7.70 -40.06 -16.85
C MET A 1162 -8.20 -39.27 -18.07
N VAL A 1163 -7.33 -38.42 -18.63
CA VAL A 1163 -7.46 -37.88 -19.99
C VAL A 1163 -7.28 -39.05 -20.98
N THR A 1164 -8.33 -39.38 -21.73
CA THR A 1164 -8.16 -40.17 -22.96
C THR A 1164 -8.66 -39.33 -24.15
N GLU A 1165 -7.80 -38.44 -24.64
CA GLU A 1165 -7.99 -37.86 -25.96
C GLU A 1165 -7.73 -38.94 -27.02
N LYS A 1166 -8.79 -39.46 -27.62
CA LYS A 1166 -8.83 -39.86 -29.04
C LYS A 1166 -10.22 -40.31 -29.47
N THR A 1167 -10.95 -39.44 -30.17
CA THR A 1167 -11.93 -39.84 -31.20
C THR A 1167 -12.15 -38.75 -32.24
N LEU A 1168 -12.65 -39.16 -33.42
CA LEU A 1168 -12.82 -38.43 -34.69
C LEU A 1168 -13.57 -37.08 -34.66
N GLU A 1169 -14.12 -36.66 -33.52
CA GLU A 1169 -15.01 -35.50 -33.40
C GLU A 1169 -14.48 -34.38 -32.48
N ASN A 1170 -13.24 -34.50 -31.96
CA ASN A 1170 -12.62 -33.52 -31.06
C ASN A 1170 -13.52 -33.15 -29.86
N ILE A 1171 -14.00 -34.17 -29.14
CA ILE A 1171 -14.78 -33.99 -27.92
C ILE A 1171 -13.97 -34.57 -26.75
N ALA A 1172 -13.57 -33.71 -25.82
CA ALA A 1172 -12.96 -34.14 -24.56
C ALA A 1172 -14.06 -34.46 -23.55
N VAL A 1173 -13.97 -35.61 -22.88
CA VAL A 1173 -14.99 -36.09 -21.93
C VAL A 1173 -14.35 -36.26 -20.56
N TYR A 1174 -14.93 -35.61 -19.55
CA TYR A 1174 -14.45 -35.59 -18.17
C TYR A 1174 -15.52 -36.14 -17.22
N SER A 1175 -15.06 -36.83 -16.19
CA SER A 1175 -15.87 -37.11 -15.01
C SER A 1175 -15.95 -35.85 -14.14
N ILE A 1176 -17.15 -35.51 -13.69
CA ILE A 1176 -17.38 -34.51 -12.64
C ILE A 1176 -18.27 -35.14 -11.55
N SER A 1177 -18.27 -34.60 -10.32
CA SER A 1177 -19.19 -35.08 -9.28
C SER A 1177 -20.65 -34.93 -9.77
N GLY A 1178 -21.42 -36.01 -9.68
CA GLY A 1178 -22.83 -36.05 -10.12
C GLY A 1178 -23.09 -35.91 -11.63
N GLY A 1179 -22.06 -35.99 -12.48
CA GLY A 1179 -22.23 -35.79 -13.92
C GLY A 1179 -21.03 -36.08 -14.83
N ILE A 1180 -21.17 -35.66 -16.09
CA ILE A 1180 -20.15 -35.77 -17.13
C ILE A 1180 -19.99 -34.40 -17.78
N GLU A 1181 -18.77 -33.90 -17.90
CA GLU A 1181 -18.47 -32.68 -18.65
C GLU A 1181 -17.87 -33.02 -20.01
N MET A 1182 -18.29 -32.30 -21.04
CA MET A 1182 -17.81 -32.47 -22.40
C MET A 1182 -17.41 -31.13 -23.01
N ILE A 1183 -16.21 -31.04 -23.56
CA ILE A 1183 -15.76 -29.88 -24.34
C ILE A 1183 -15.84 -30.25 -25.81
N ALA A 1184 -16.69 -29.56 -26.57
CA ALA A 1184 -16.88 -29.80 -27.99
C ALA A 1184 -16.34 -28.62 -28.82
N SER A 1185 -15.59 -28.92 -29.87
CA SER A 1185 -15.05 -27.90 -30.80
C SER A 1185 -16.09 -27.30 -31.74
N GLN A 1186 -17.30 -27.83 -31.77
CA GLN A 1186 -18.45 -27.34 -32.51
C GLN A 1186 -19.72 -27.96 -31.91
N ALA A 1187 -20.89 -27.42 -32.24
CA ALA A 1187 -22.15 -28.00 -31.81
C ALA A 1187 -22.34 -29.42 -32.37
N VAL A 1188 -22.52 -30.41 -31.50
CA VAL A 1188 -22.60 -31.84 -31.89
C VAL A 1188 -23.54 -32.63 -30.96
N GLN A 1189 -24.35 -33.53 -31.53
CA GLN A 1189 -25.27 -34.36 -30.76
C GLN A 1189 -24.55 -35.61 -30.26
N ILE A 1190 -24.57 -35.85 -28.95
CA ILE A 1190 -23.90 -36.99 -28.31
C ILE A 1190 -24.88 -37.84 -27.50
N ASN A 1191 -24.65 -39.15 -27.54
CA ASN A 1191 -25.38 -40.14 -26.78
C ASN A 1191 -24.52 -40.68 -25.63
N ILE A 1192 -25.11 -40.72 -24.44
CA ILE A 1192 -24.56 -41.30 -23.22
C ILE A 1192 -25.25 -42.65 -23.01
N TYR A 1193 -24.47 -43.72 -22.96
CA TYR A 1193 -24.95 -45.08 -22.72
C TYR A 1193 -24.48 -45.57 -21.35
N ALA A 1194 -25.27 -46.40 -20.68
CA ALA A 1194 -24.78 -47.21 -19.57
C ALA A 1194 -23.89 -48.34 -20.11
N ILE A 1195 -23.06 -48.95 -19.25
CA ILE A 1195 -22.14 -50.01 -19.67
C ILE A 1195 -22.83 -51.27 -20.24
N ASP A 1196 -24.12 -51.47 -19.93
CA ASP A 1196 -24.98 -52.52 -20.48
C ASP A 1196 -25.50 -52.20 -21.90
N GLY A 1197 -25.14 -51.05 -22.47
CA GLY A 1197 -25.53 -50.58 -23.80
C GLY A 1197 -26.86 -49.83 -23.84
N ARG A 1198 -27.53 -49.63 -22.70
CA ARG A 1198 -28.78 -48.86 -22.64
C ARG A 1198 -28.48 -47.37 -22.84
N LEU A 1199 -29.20 -46.71 -23.75
CA LEU A 1199 -29.14 -45.26 -23.90
C LEU A 1199 -29.70 -44.58 -22.63
N VAL A 1200 -28.87 -43.76 -22.00
CA VAL A 1200 -29.20 -43.02 -20.78
C VAL A 1200 -29.70 -41.62 -21.12
N ARG A 1201 -29.01 -40.92 -22.03
CA ARG A 1201 -29.37 -39.57 -22.45
C ARG A 1201 -28.80 -39.25 -23.83
N SER A 1202 -29.54 -38.51 -24.65
CA SER A 1202 -29.02 -37.84 -25.85
C SER A 1202 -28.99 -36.34 -25.56
N VAL A 1203 -27.87 -35.69 -25.84
CA VAL A 1203 -27.69 -34.25 -25.57
C VAL A 1203 -27.10 -33.55 -26.79
N MET A 1204 -27.61 -32.37 -27.09
CA MET A 1204 -27.01 -31.44 -28.04
C MET A 1204 -25.95 -30.64 -27.31
N LEU A 1205 -24.69 -30.82 -27.64
CA LEU A 1205 -23.58 -30.01 -27.10
C LEU A 1205 -23.49 -28.72 -27.91
N ASN A 1206 -23.24 -27.60 -27.22
CA ASN A 1206 -22.78 -26.36 -27.85
C ASN A 1206 -21.26 -26.40 -28.06
N GLU A 1207 -20.73 -25.52 -28.91
CA GLU A 1207 -19.29 -25.26 -28.96
C GLU A 1207 -18.81 -24.74 -27.60
N GLY A 1208 -17.68 -25.27 -27.12
CA GLY A 1208 -17.15 -25.00 -25.77
C GLY A 1208 -17.57 -26.04 -24.73
N ARG A 1209 -17.65 -25.60 -23.47
CA ARG A 1209 -17.83 -26.47 -22.29
C ARG A 1209 -19.31 -26.78 -22.03
N ASN A 1210 -19.63 -28.06 -21.83
CA ASN A 1210 -20.99 -28.55 -21.61
C ASN A 1210 -21.03 -29.52 -20.42
N SER A 1211 -21.74 -29.16 -19.35
CA SER A 1211 -21.85 -30.01 -18.16
C SER A 1211 -23.19 -30.76 -18.15
N ILE A 1212 -23.15 -32.08 -18.11
CA ILE A 1212 -24.34 -32.95 -18.06
C ILE A 1212 -24.47 -33.54 -16.65
N THR A 1213 -25.31 -32.91 -15.84
CA THR A 1213 -25.56 -33.29 -14.44
C THR A 1213 -26.84 -34.11 -14.29
N GLY A 1214 -27.02 -34.70 -13.10
CA GLY A 1214 -28.16 -35.56 -12.76
C GLY A 1214 -28.06 -36.94 -13.41
N ILE A 1215 -26.84 -37.42 -13.63
CA ILE A 1215 -26.54 -38.79 -14.03
C ILE A 1215 -26.21 -39.55 -12.73
N ALA A 1216 -26.88 -40.68 -12.48
CA ALA A 1216 -26.62 -41.47 -11.29
C ALA A 1216 -25.15 -41.98 -11.26
N PRO A 1217 -24.54 -42.19 -10.09
CA PRO A 1217 -23.21 -42.78 -10.01
C PRO A 1217 -23.13 -44.11 -10.77
N GLY A 1218 -22.07 -44.31 -11.53
CA GLY A 1218 -21.92 -45.50 -12.38
C GLY A 1218 -20.93 -45.33 -13.52
N LEU A 1219 -20.75 -46.40 -14.30
CA LEU A 1219 -19.87 -46.42 -15.47
C LEU A 1219 -20.67 -46.23 -16.76
N TYR A 1220 -20.30 -45.23 -17.54
CA TYR A 1220 -20.97 -44.81 -18.77
C TYR A 1220 -20.03 -44.89 -19.97
N LEU A 1221 -20.63 -45.01 -21.16
CA LEU A 1221 -19.99 -44.94 -22.47
C LEU A 1221 -20.49 -43.68 -23.18
N VAL A 1222 -19.58 -42.75 -23.44
CA VAL A 1222 -19.87 -41.47 -24.12
C VAL A 1222 -18.85 -41.31 -25.23
N ASN A 1223 -19.33 -41.20 -26.48
CA ASN A 1223 -18.46 -41.09 -27.65
C ASN A 1223 -17.30 -42.13 -27.69
N ARG A 1224 -17.61 -43.38 -27.35
CA ARG A 1224 -16.67 -44.51 -27.21
C ARG A 1224 -15.65 -44.40 -26.06
N THR A 1225 -15.76 -43.39 -25.21
CA THR A 1225 -14.96 -43.22 -23.99
C THR A 1225 -15.72 -43.74 -22.78
N LYS A 1226 -15.03 -44.45 -21.88
CA LYS A 1226 -15.58 -44.86 -20.59
C LYS A 1226 -15.44 -43.72 -19.60
N VAL A 1227 -16.53 -43.35 -18.94
CA VAL A 1227 -16.56 -42.30 -17.93
C VAL A 1227 -17.20 -42.86 -16.67
N ILE A 1228 -16.53 -42.69 -15.54
CA ILE A 1228 -17.09 -43.03 -14.24
C ILE A 1228 -17.74 -41.77 -13.70
N VAL A 1229 -19.01 -41.83 -13.29
CA VAL A 1229 -19.65 -40.76 -12.52
C VAL A 1229 -19.63 -41.19 -11.07
N THR A 1230 -19.03 -40.37 -10.21
CA THR A 1230 -19.01 -40.58 -8.76
C THR A 1230 -20.00 -39.64 -8.08
N ASP A 1231 -20.43 -40.02 -6.88
CA ASP A 1231 -21.12 -39.10 -5.96
C ASP A 1231 -20.24 -37.87 -5.68
#